data_AF-A0A378PLK0-F1
#
_entry.id   AF-A0A378PLK0-F1
#
_cell.length_a   1.000
_cell.length_b   1.000
_cell.length_c   1.000
_cell.angle_alpha   90.00
_cell.angle_beta   90.00
_cell.angle_gamma   90.00
#
_symmetry.space_group_name_H-M   'P 1'
#
loop_
_entity.id
_entity.type
_entity.pdbx_description
1 polymer ?
#
loop_
_entity_poly.entity_id
_entity_poly.type
_entity_poly.pdbx_seq_one_letter_code
_entity_poly.pdbx_strand_id
1 'polypeptide(L)'
;MAKKQSVEPNIADLANGWLKGHCLAYKLEQESLNDEIDKALQYYYSKNGGTGGNRPDVKLLLQDSNTDYYPILIEYKGYADKLVKLDKDGNVDNRTAKNEPNFKNINSYAVNGAVHYANALLHHTSYTNIIAIGMTGEKDEKGNIRHQIGVYYVSKSNLGVGQKVGDFNDFSFLTKDNFDDFIAQVKQLSLSPDELEKIREKREKEISASLTKLNNDIYQNEKGLGENDRVYLVAAAIIATIGVAGKVKPLEKEDLKSSQEEGDRDGDIIIRKINAFFNEKQLPQDKKELIVRTLSNTLLTDNINKAHDGESQLKRVFAKIVDDLGIYYKIGLTTDFTGKLFNEMYSWLGFTQDKLNDVVLTPAYVATLLAKLARVNKDSFVWDFATGSAGLLVAAMNEMLKDARENIHSPDELRKKEVHIKAKQLLGLELLSSVYMLAILNMIMMGDGSSNIINKDSLVDFNGNYGFDNTDDKFPADAFVLNPPYSANGNGMNFVETALNMMNKGYAAILIKDTAGNGKAQEINQRILQKHTLIASIRMPLDLFIGKSSVQTHIYVFKVNEKHHADEMVKFIDFSNDGYARSDRKKSTNNLKDINNAKERYEEVVNLVRFGKSKLKLLTEKEYFEGTIDPKNGADWNQSAPIDGKPTLDDFEKTVKEYLAWEVANIIKTQSNIGDEIKKHKPI
;
A
#
# COMPACT_ATOMS: atom_id res chain seq x y z
N MET A 1 -47.44 12.06 -14.86
CA MET A 1 -47.33 12.45 -13.43
C MET A 1 -46.79 13.86 -13.37
N ALA A 2 -47.44 14.77 -12.64
CA ALA A 2 -46.92 16.11 -12.42
C ALA A 2 -45.57 16.03 -11.69
N LYS A 3 -44.58 16.82 -12.12
CA LYS A 3 -43.27 16.89 -11.47
C LYS A 3 -43.50 17.45 -10.06
N LYS A 4 -43.31 16.64 -9.00
CA LYS A 4 -43.35 17.14 -7.61
C LYS A 4 -42.38 18.33 -7.51
N GLN A 5 -42.83 19.44 -6.93
CA GLN A 5 -42.01 20.65 -6.78
C GLN A 5 -40.99 20.43 -5.64
N SER A 6 -39.75 20.85 -5.86
CA SER A 6 -38.70 20.82 -4.83
C SER A 6 -39.11 21.65 -3.60
N VAL A 7 -38.89 21.11 -2.40
CA VAL A 7 -39.14 21.81 -1.12
C VAL A 7 -37.84 22.25 -0.44
N GLU A 8 -36.73 22.32 -1.17
CA GLU A 8 -35.40 22.62 -0.63
C GLU A 8 -35.34 23.92 0.19
N PRO A 9 -35.94 25.04 -0.24
CA PRO A 9 -35.96 26.26 0.57
C PRO A 9 -36.66 26.07 1.91
N ASN A 10 -37.69 25.22 1.98
CA ASN A 10 -38.39 24.92 3.22
C ASN A 10 -37.54 24.04 4.16
N ILE A 11 -36.75 23.12 3.60
CA ILE A 11 -35.81 22.29 4.38
C ILE A 11 -34.68 23.15 4.94
N ALA A 12 -34.10 24.03 4.10
CA ALA A 12 -33.06 24.95 4.54
C ALA A 12 -33.55 25.91 5.63
N ASP A 13 -34.76 26.48 5.49
CA ASP A 13 -35.36 27.36 6.50
C ASP A 13 -35.59 26.63 7.83
N LEU A 14 -36.14 25.41 7.80
CA LEU A 14 -36.37 24.58 8.99
C LEU A 14 -35.04 24.25 9.70
N ALA A 15 -34.06 23.74 8.95
CA ALA A 15 -32.77 23.33 9.47
C ALA A 15 -31.98 24.50 10.06
N ASN A 16 -31.89 25.61 9.32
CA ASN A 16 -31.23 26.84 9.77
C ASN A 16 -31.97 27.46 10.96
N GLY A 17 -33.30 27.31 11.02
CA GLY A 17 -34.12 27.67 12.18
C GLY A 17 -33.71 26.92 13.44
N TRP A 18 -33.45 25.61 13.36
CA TRP A 18 -32.92 24.83 14.50
C TRP A 18 -31.52 25.31 14.90
N LEU A 19 -30.60 25.47 13.95
CA LEU A 19 -29.24 25.95 14.26
C LEU A 19 -29.27 27.30 14.98
N LYS A 20 -30.12 28.22 14.52
CA LYS A 20 -30.34 29.52 15.13
C LYS A 20 -30.99 29.41 16.51
N GLY A 21 -32.02 28.59 16.65
CA GLY A 21 -32.72 28.34 17.92
C GLY A 21 -31.83 27.72 19.00
N HIS A 22 -30.87 26.90 18.58
CA HIS A 22 -29.85 26.29 19.45
C HIS A 22 -28.61 27.19 19.68
N CYS A 23 -28.60 28.41 19.16
CA CYS A 23 -27.49 29.35 19.28
C CYS A 23 -26.14 28.79 18.78
N LEU A 24 -26.17 27.95 17.74
CA LEU A 24 -24.95 27.39 17.15
C LEU A 24 -24.29 28.44 16.23
N ALA A 25 -22.97 28.55 16.30
CA ALA A 25 -22.19 29.50 15.50
C ALA A 25 -21.99 28.99 14.04
N TYR A 26 -23.09 28.78 13.32
CA TYR A 26 -23.07 28.29 11.96
C TYR A 26 -22.78 29.39 10.93
N LYS A 27 -22.28 28.97 9.77
CA LYS A 27 -21.95 29.81 8.61
C LYS A 27 -22.64 29.27 7.38
N LEU A 28 -23.32 30.15 6.65
CA LEU A 28 -23.98 29.81 5.39
C LEU A 28 -22.97 29.68 4.24
N GLU A 29 -23.47 29.28 3.07
CA GLU A 29 -22.70 28.95 1.87
C GLU A 29 -21.53 29.93 1.56
N GLN A 30 -21.80 31.24 1.58
CA GLN A 30 -20.82 32.28 1.22
C GLN A 30 -20.01 32.84 2.39
N GLU A 31 -20.36 32.50 3.63
CA GLU A 31 -19.67 33.04 4.80
C GLU A 31 -18.39 32.28 5.08
N SER A 32 -17.33 32.96 5.53
CA SER A 32 -16.10 32.29 5.96
C SER A 32 -16.27 31.62 7.33
N LEU A 33 -15.73 30.40 7.48
CA LEU A 33 -15.64 29.72 8.78
C LEU A 33 -14.24 29.89 9.39
N ASN A 34 -13.21 29.48 8.65
CA ASN A 34 -11.81 29.78 8.91
C ASN A 34 -10.98 29.51 7.64
N ASP A 35 -9.79 30.12 7.57
CA ASP A 35 -8.93 30.05 6.38
C ASP A 35 -8.58 28.61 5.96
N GLU A 36 -8.38 27.71 6.92
CA GLU A 36 -7.98 26.32 6.66
C GLU A 36 -9.11 25.53 5.98
N ILE A 37 -10.32 25.60 6.53
CA ILE A 37 -11.51 24.93 6.00
C ILE A 37 -11.95 25.56 4.67
N ASP A 38 -11.94 26.89 4.57
CA ASP A 38 -12.42 27.58 3.38
C ASP A 38 -11.50 27.32 2.17
N LYS A 39 -10.17 27.32 2.37
CA LYS A 39 -9.20 26.92 1.35
C LYS A 39 -9.35 25.45 0.97
N ALA A 40 -9.56 24.56 1.95
CA ALA A 40 -9.77 23.15 1.69
C ALA A 40 -10.97 22.89 0.78
N LEU A 41 -12.09 23.56 1.05
CA LEU A 41 -13.29 23.49 0.21
C LEU A 41 -13.04 24.09 -1.18
N GLN A 42 -12.28 25.18 -1.27
CA GLN A 42 -11.97 25.86 -2.53
C GLN A 42 -11.06 25.04 -3.45
N TYR A 43 -10.01 24.41 -2.91
CA TYR A 43 -9.01 23.67 -3.70
C TYR A 43 -9.48 22.29 -4.13
N TYR A 44 -10.48 21.74 -3.46
CA TYR A 44 -11.05 20.47 -3.82
C TYR A 44 -12.03 20.59 -4.99
N TYR A 45 -12.13 19.54 -5.80
CA TYR A 45 -13.00 19.55 -6.98
C TYR A 45 -14.47 19.77 -6.59
N SER A 46 -15.19 20.59 -7.36
CA SER A 46 -16.61 20.88 -7.12
C SER A 46 -17.48 19.63 -7.14
N LYS A 47 -18.69 19.72 -6.58
CA LYS A 47 -19.75 18.71 -6.75
C LYS A 47 -20.07 18.36 -8.22
N ASN A 48 -19.70 19.23 -9.16
CA ASN A 48 -19.93 19.05 -10.60
C ASN A 48 -18.67 18.60 -11.37
N GLY A 49 -17.52 18.49 -10.71
CA GLY A 49 -16.23 18.16 -11.34
C GLY A 49 -15.59 19.29 -12.15
N GLY A 50 -16.17 20.49 -12.17
CA GLY A 50 -15.63 21.67 -12.85
C GLY A 50 -14.77 22.58 -11.95
N THR A 51 -14.26 23.67 -12.55
CA THR A 51 -13.47 24.74 -11.89
C THR A 51 -14.37 25.63 -11.04
N GLY A 52 -14.60 25.23 -9.79
CA GLY A 52 -15.30 26.00 -8.77
C GLY A 52 -15.11 25.32 -7.43
N GLY A 53 -14.97 26.10 -6.35
CA GLY A 53 -14.80 25.55 -5.00
C GLY A 53 -16.07 24.84 -4.51
N ASN A 54 -15.91 23.96 -3.54
CA ASN A 54 -17.03 23.38 -2.81
C ASN A 54 -17.71 24.41 -1.92
N ARG A 55 -19.03 24.30 -1.81
CA ARG A 55 -19.89 25.25 -1.12
C ARG A 55 -20.97 24.49 -0.37
N PRO A 56 -20.69 24.03 0.86
CA PRO A 56 -21.71 23.47 1.74
C PRO A 56 -22.80 24.49 2.02
N ASP A 57 -24.05 24.06 2.10
CA ASP A 57 -25.16 24.96 2.45
C ASP A 57 -24.95 25.58 3.83
N VAL A 58 -24.43 24.77 4.77
CA VAL A 58 -24.00 25.20 6.08
C VAL A 58 -22.69 24.53 6.49
N LYS A 59 -21.87 25.28 7.21
CA LYS A 59 -20.67 24.79 7.91
C LYS A 59 -20.58 25.36 9.32
N LEU A 60 -20.07 24.55 10.25
CA LEU A 60 -19.81 24.95 11.63
C LEU A 60 -18.63 24.15 12.20
N LEU A 61 -18.05 24.65 13.29
CA LEU A 61 -16.95 24.02 14.01
C LEU A 61 -17.34 23.90 15.47
N LEU A 62 -17.49 22.68 15.98
CA LEU A 62 -17.80 22.39 17.38
C LEU A 62 -16.61 21.75 18.08
N GLN A 63 -16.56 21.85 19.41
CA GLN A 63 -15.51 21.29 20.24
C GLN A 63 -16.13 20.42 21.33
N ASP A 64 -15.60 19.21 21.54
CA ASP A 64 -16.02 18.34 22.65
C ASP A 64 -15.35 18.77 23.98
N SER A 65 -15.77 18.17 25.09
CA SER A 65 -15.19 18.40 26.42
C SER A 65 -13.72 17.98 26.53
N ASN A 66 -13.23 17.12 25.63
CA ASN A 66 -11.82 16.72 25.55
C ASN A 66 -10.98 17.69 24.70
N THR A 67 -11.57 18.81 24.28
CA THR A 67 -10.95 19.85 23.43
C THR A 67 -10.72 19.46 21.98
N ASP A 68 -11.29 18.34 21.51
CA ASP A 68 -11.22 17.91 20.11
C ASP A 68 -12.18 18.75 19.26
N TYR A 69 -11.69 19.28 18.14
CA TYR A 69 -12.51 20.03 17.18
C TYR A 69 -13.12 19.13 16.10
N TYR A 70 -14.40 19.36 15.81
CA TYR A 70 -15.20 18.64 14.82
C TYR A 70 -15.82 19.62 13.81
N PRO A 71 -15.29 19.69 12.59
CA PRO A 71 -15.97 20.35 11.50
C PRO A 71 -17.28 19.62 11.16
N ILE A 72 -18.33 20.38 10.90
CA ILE A 72 -19.64 19.86 10.52
C ILE A 72 -20.07 20.53 9.22
N LEU A 73 -20.42 19.72 8.23
CA LEU A 73 -20.77 20.17 6.88
C LEU A 73 -22.16 19.65 6.54
N ILE A 74 -23.07 20.56 6.19
CA ILE A 74 -24.48 20.26 5.94
C ILE A 74 -24.84 20.57 4.48
N GLU A 75 -25.58 19.66 3.86
CA GLU A 75 -26.16 19.82 2.53
C GLU A 75 -27.67 19.52 2.57
N TYR A 76 -28.45 20.33 1.86
CA TYR A 76 -29.90 20.21 1.75
C TYR A 76 -30.32 19.71 0.36
N LYS A 77 -31.40 18.91 0.29
CA LYS A 77 -32.10 18.60 -0.98
C LYS A 77 -33.61 18.65 -0.81
N GLY A 78 -34.31 19.17 -1.81
CA GLY A 78 -35.78 19.33 -1.75
C GLY A 78 -36.64 18.14 -2.16
N TYR A 79 -36.09 16.92 -2.20
CA TYR A 79 -36.83 15.71 -2.58
C TYR A 79 -36.54 14.58 -1.60
N ALA A 80 -37.59 13.88 -1.16
CA ALA A 80 -37.48 12.80 -0.17
C ALA A 80 -36.53 11.67 -0.61
N ASP A 81 -36.51 11.32 -1.90
CA ASP A 81 -35.64 10.27 -2.45
C ASP A 81 -34.18 10.71 -2.68
N LYS A 82 -33.79 11.91 -2.22
CA LYS A 82 -32.46 12.51 -2.42
C LYS A 82 -31.63 12.60 -1.15
N LEU A 83 -31.96 11.83 -0.11
CA LEU A 83 -31.16 11.82 1.13
C LEU A 83 -29.76 11.26 0.91
N VAL A 84 -29.67 10.01 0.45
CA VAL A 84 -28.39 9.31 0.27
C VAL A 84 -28.50 8.29 -0.86
N LYS A 85 -27.42 8.11 -1.61
CA LYS A 85 -27.22 6.99 -2.52
C LYS A 85 -26.11 6.10 -1.98
N LEU A 86 -26.45 4.84 -1.74
CA LEU A 86 -25.51 3.82 -1.24
C LEU A 86 -25.09 2.85 -2.34
N ASP A 87 -23.87 2.32 -2.20
CA ASP A 87 -23.33 1.25 -3.04
C ASP A 87 -23.81 -0.13 -2.53
N LYS A 88 -23.35 -1.20 -3.18
CA LYS A 88 -23.75 -2.58 -2.86
C LYS A 88 -23.29 -3.02 -1.47
N ASP A 89 -22.26 -2.37 -0.93
CA ASP A 89 -21.69 -2.66 0.38
C ASP A 89 -22.28 -1.75 1.47
N GLY A 90 -23.30 -0.94 1.15
CA GLY A 90 -23.96 -0.04 2.10
C GLY A 90 -23.21 1.26 2.37
N ASN A 91 -22.14 1.56 1.62
CA ASN A 91 -21.36 2.79 1.77
C ASN A 91 -21.89 3.90 0.88
N VAL A 92 -21.59 5.17 1.21
CA VAL A 92 -21.97 6.33 0.38
C VAL A 92 -21.33 6.22 -1.02
N ASP A 93 -22.17 6.15 -2.06
CA ASP A 93 -21.80 5.86 -3.45
C ASP A 93 -21.21 7.08 -4.18
N ASN A 94 -20.08 7.60 -3.69
CA ASN A 94 -19.39 8.76 -4.25
C ASN A 94 -18.34 8.40 -5.31
N ARG A 95 -18.23 7.12 -5.69
CA ARG A 95 -17.24 6.64 -6.66
C ARG A 95 -17.89 5.79 -7.74
N THR A 96 -17.41 5.91 -8.98
CA THR A 96 -17.85 5.07 -10.09
C THR A 96 -17.19 3.68 -10.02
N ALA A 97 -17.62 2.75 -10.88
CA ALA A 97 -16.96 1.45 -11.02
C ALA A 97 -15.49 1.54 -11.50
N LYS A 98 -15.09 2.67 -12.10
CA LYS A 98 -13.70 2.99 -12.46
C LYS A 98 -12.94 3.73 -11.36
N ASN A 99 -13.57 3.90 -10.22
CA ASN A 99 -13.03 4.61 -9.07
C ASN A 99 -12.78 6.12 -9.29
N GLU A 100 -13.57 6.74 -10.14
CA GLU A 100 -13.59 8.19 -10.33
C GLU A 100 -14.69 8.81 -9.44
N PRO A 101 -14.61 10.10 -9.07
CA PRO A 101 -15.71 10.76 -8.36
C PRO A 101 -17.03 10.65 -9.13
N ASN A 102 -18.08 10.16 -8.45
CA ASN A 102 -19.41 10.03 -9.03
C ASN A 102 -20.18 11.35 -8.87
N PHE A 103 -19.84 12.35 -9.68
CA PHE A 103 -20.42 13.70 -9.62
C PHE A 103 -21.95 13.72 -9.72
N LYS A 104 -22.53 12.75 -10.44
CA LYS A 104 -23.97 12.59 -10.49
C LYS A 104 -24.55 12.35 -9.09
N ASN A 105 -23.99 11.41 -8.34
CA ASN A 105 -24.45 11.12 -6.98
C ASN A 105 -24.07 12.23 -6.00
N ILE A 106 -22.83 12.73 -6.07
CA ILE A 106 -22.33 13.81 -5.21
C ILE A 106 -23.20 15.06 -5.31
N ASN A 107 -23.62 15.45 -6.52
CA ASN A 107 -24.51 16.58 -6.71
C ASN A 107 -25.96 16.29 -6.29
N SER A 108 -26.46 15.07 -6.61
CA SER A 108 -27.89 14.78 -6.52
C SER A 108 -28.39 14.46 -5.12
N TYR A 109 -27.53 13.98 -4.22
CA TYR A 109 -27.95 13.49 -2.89
C TYR A 109 -27.27 14.27 -1.76
N ALA A 110 -28.03 14.57 -0.71
CA ALA A 110 -27.61 15.43 0.39
C ALA A 110 -26.38 14.87 1.13
N VAL A 111 -26.47 13.63 1.62
CA VAL A 111 -25.37 12.95 2.33
C VAL A 111 -24.14 12.80 1.43
N ASN A 112 -24.34 12.44 0.15
CA ASN A 112 -23.24 12.29 -0.80
C ASN A 112 -22.45 13.59 -0.99
N GLY A 113 -23.15 14.74 -1.08
CA GLY A 113 -22.55 16.07 -1.11
C GLY A 113 -21.80 16.40 0.19
N ALA A 114 -22.43 16.18 1.34
CA ALA A 114 -21.83 16.44 2.64
C ALA A 114 -20.56 15.61 2.89
N VAL A 115 -20.57 14.32 2.55
CA VAL A 115 -19.39 13.43 2.63
C VAL A 115 -18.30 13.85 1.66
N HIS A 116 -18.66 14.35 0.47
CA HIS A 116 -17.69 14.90 -0.48
C HIS A 116 -16.96 16.12 0.09
N TYR A 117 -17.66 17.02 0.78
CA TYR A 117 -17.02 18.13 1.50
C TYR A 117 -16.15 17.66 2.66
N ALA A 118 -16.60 16.65 3.41
CA ALA A 118 -15.81 16.11 4.51
C ALA A 118 -14.49 15.51 4.02
N ASN A 119 -14.51 14.86 2.85
CA ASN A 119 -13.28 14.44 2.18
C ASN A 119 -12.40 15.64 1.83
N ALA A 120 -12.93 16.75 1.30
CA ALA A 120 -12.14 17.96 1.05
C ALA A 120 -11.35 18.41 2.30
N LEU A 121 -12.00 18.42 3.47
CA LEU A 121 -11.36 18.79 4.73
C LEU A 121 -10.29 17.76 5.13
N LEU A 122 -10.56 16.46 5.06
CA LEU A 122 -9.56 15.43 5.34
C LEU A 122 -8.31 15.55 4.44
N HIS A 123 -8.45 16.06 3.22
CA HIS A 123 -7.36 16.20 2.26
C HIS A 123 -6.48 17.42 2.51
N HIS A 124 -7.10 18.54 2.88
CA HIS A 124 -6.47 19.85 2.83
C HIS A 124 -6.35 20.51 4.22
N THR A 125 -6.78 19.85 5.29
CA THR A 125 -6.71 20.34 6.66
C THR A 125 -6.07 19.32 7.62
N SER A 126 -5.77 19.77 8.83
CA SER A 126 -5.30 18.94 9.94
C SER A 126 -6.42 18.15 10.63
N TYR A 127 -7.69 18.49 10.40
CA TYR A 127 -8.84 17.82 11.01
C TYR A 127 -8.91 16.35 10.60
N THR A 128 -9.09 15.47 11.59
CA THR A 128 -9.12 14.02 11.37
C THR A 128 -10.49 13.40 11.50
N ASN A 129 -11.44 14.16 12.08
CA ASN A 129 -12.78 13.73 12.47
C ASN A 129 -13.79 14.78 11.97
N ILE A 130 -14.62 14.44 10.99
CA ILE A 130 -15.59 15.36 10.38
C ILE A 130 -16.98 14.75 10.44
N ILE A 131 -17.99 15.57 10.72
CA ILE A 131 -19.41 15.19 10.66
C ILE A 131 -20.04 15.71 9.36
N ALA A 132 -20.59 14.81 8.57
CA ALA A 132 -21.32 15.11 7.33
C ALA A 132 -22.82 14.91 7.56
N ILE A 133 -23.63 15.94 7.30
CA ILE A 133 -25.08 15.90 7.50
C ILE A 133 -25.79 16.17 6.18
N GLY A 134 -26.64 15.23 5.76
CA GLY A 134 -27.60 15.47 4.68
C GLY A 134 -29.00 15.62 5.25
N MET A 135 -29.76 16.62 4.79
CA MET A 135 -31.17 16.74 5.16
C MET A 135 -32.05 16.96 3.93
N THR A 136 -33.16 16.24 3.88
CA THR A 136 -34.13 16.33 2.79
C THR A 136 -35.55 16.35 3.30
N GLY A 137 -36.52 16.49 2.40
CA GLY A 137 -37.90 16.22 2.75
C GLY A 137 -38.86 16.41 1.58
N GLU A 138 -40.15 16.30 1.90
CA GLU A 138 -41.26 16.59 1.00
C GLU A 138 -42.40 17.28 1.76
N LYS A 139 -43.36 17.82 1.01
CA LYS A 139 -44.64 18.25 1.59
C LYS A 139 -45.66 17.13 1.45
N ASP A 140 -46.40 16.88 2.53
CA ASP A 140 -47.56 16.01 2.46
C ASP A 140 -48.76 16.70 1.80
N GLU A 141 -49.86 15.96 1.64
CA GLU A 141 -51.10 16.44 1.01
C GLU A 141 -51.70 17.66 1.73
N LYS A 142 -51.33 17.91 2.99
CA LYS A 142 -51.77 19.05 3.79
C LYS A 142 -50.77 20.21 3.78
N GLY A 143 -49.65 20.07 3.05
CA GLY A 143 -48.58 21.06 2.97
C GLY A 143 -47.59 21.03 4.14
N ASN A 144 -47.69 20.05 5.06
CA ASN A 144 -46.74 19.92 6.16
C ASN A 144 -45.41 19.34 5.66
N ILE A 145 -44.30 19.83 6.19
CA ILE A 145 -42.96 19.34 5.85
C ILE A 145 -42.73 18.01 6.57
N ARG A 146 -42.34 16.97 5.81
CA ARG A 146 -41.79 15.72 6.32
C ARG A 146 -40.33 15.64 5.93
N HIS A 147 -39.45 15.82 6.91
CA HIS A 147 -38.01 15.81 6.68
C HIS A 147 -37.35 14.48 7.04
N GLN A 148 -36.12 14.30 6.56
CA GLN A 148 -35.24 13.19 6.88
C GLN A 148 -33.83 13.72 7.06
N ILE A 149 -33.10 13.17 8.04
CA ILE A 149 -31.72 13.56 8.36
C ILE A 149 -30.83 12.33 8.26
N GLY A 150 -29.71 12.44 7.55
CA GLY A 150 -28.66 11.44 7.49
C GLY A 150 -27.39 12.03 8.08
N VAL A 151 -26.96 11.51 9.23
CA VAL A 151 -25.73 11.93 9.91
C VAL A 151 -24.66 10.88 9.72
N TYR A 152 -23.52 11.32 9.19
CA TYR A 152 -22.40 10.47 8.83
C TYR A 152 -21.11 10.97 9.46
N TYR A 153 -20.29 10.04 9.95
CA TYR A 153 -18.95 10.28 10.46
C TYR A 153 -17.91 9.94 9.40
N VAL A 154 -17.02 10.88 9.11
CA VAL A 154 -15.94 10.73 8.14
C VAL A 154 -14.62 11.00 8.86
N SER A 155 -13.71 10.02 8.87
CA SER A 155 -12.46 10.15 9.61
C SER A 155 -11.26 9.53 8.91
N LYS A 156 -10.06 9.88 9.39
CA LYS A 156 -8.81 9.21 8.99
C LYS A 156 -8.82 7.72 9.35
N SER A 157 -9.30 7.36 10.54
CA SER A 157 -9.36 5.96 10.99
C SER A 157 -10.25 5.07 10.12
N ASN A 158 -11.29 5.66 9.54
CA ASN A 158 -12.23 4.99 8.63
C ASN A 158 -11.86 5.19 7.15
N LEU A 159 -10.62 5.60 6.89
CA LEU A 159 -10.07 5.82 5.55
C LEU A 159 -10.96 6.74 4.71
N GLY A 160 -11.55 7.79 5.31
CA GLY A 160 -12.41 8.78 4.64
C GLY A 160 -13.77 8.26 4.15
N VAL A 161 -14.19 7.05 4.56
CA VAL A 161 -15.54 6.54 4.27
C VAL A 161 -16.54 7.15 5.25
N GLY A 162 -17.69 7.60 4.75
CA GLY A 162 -18.78 8.07 5.59
C GLY A 162 -19.54 6.90 6.22
N GLN A 163 -19.50 6.82 7.55
CA GLN A 163 -20.25 5.85 8.34
C GLN A 163 -21.51 6.48 8.91
N LYS A 164 -22.66 5.81 8.76
CA LYS A 164 -23.91 6.31 9.34
C LYS A 164 -23.81 6.26 10.86
N VAL A 165 -24.05 7.38 11.53
CA VAL A 165 -24.01 7.49 13.00
C VAL A 165 -25.33 7.01 13.61
N GLY A 166 -26.45 7.41 13.01
CA GLY A 166 -27.78 7.12 13.52
C GLY A 166 -28.87 7.89 12.76
N ASP A 167 -30.09 7.77 13.24
CA ASP A 167 -31.25 8.52 12.76
C ASP A 167 -31.60 9.63 13.76
N PHE A 168 -31.86 10.83 13.25
CA PHE A 168 -32.08 12.03 14.06
C PHE A 168 -33.32 12.79 13.58
N ASN A 169 -34.02 13.45 14.50
CA ASN A 169 -35.24 14.20 14.21
C ASN A 169 -35.02 15.71 14.07
N ASP A 170 -33.97 16.24 14.67
CA ASP A 170 -33.59 17.66 14.62
C ASP A 170 -32.07 17.79 14.87
N PHE A 171 -31.57 19.02 15.00
CA PHE A 171 -30.15 19.30 15.27
C PHE A 171 -29.82 19.50 16.76
N SER A 172 -30.71 19.10 17.68
CA SER A 172 -30.48 19.25 19.13
C SER A 172 -29.27 18.45 19.64
N PHE A 173 -28.86 17.39 18.93
CA PHE A 173 -27.64 16.62 19.22
C PHE A 173 -26.35 17.43 19.01
N LEU A 174 -26.40 18.57 18.33
CA LEU A 174 -25.28 19.49 18.16
C LEU A 174 -25.19 20.56 19.26
N THR A 175 -26.18 20.61 20.17
CA THR A 175 -26.17 21.56 21.28
C THR A 175 -25.07 21.23 22.27
N LYS A 176 -24.61 22.24 23.00
CA LYS A 176 -23.56 22.10 24.02
C LYS A 176 -23.86 20.99 25.04
N ASP A 177 -25.13 20.82 25.42
CA ASP A 177 -25.54 19.86 26.44
C ASP A 177 -25.56 18.40 25.92
N ASN A 178 -25.70 18.20 24.60
CA ASN A 178 -25.80 16.87 23.99
C ASN A 178 -24.57 16.46 23.16
N PHE A 179 -23.68 17.40 22.84
CA PHE A 179 -22.60 17.17 21.88
C PHE A 179 -21.59 16.12 22.36
N ASP A 180 -21.27 16.11 23.66
CA ASP A 180 -20.36 15.11 24.24
C ASP A 180 -20.93 13.68 24.13
N ASP A 181 -22.23 13.49 24.42
CA ASP A 181 -22.90 12.19 24.28
C ASP A 181 -22.98 11.76 22.81
N PHE A 182 -23.24 12.70 21.90
CA PHE A 182 -23.19 12.44 20.46
C PHE A 182 -21.78 12.00 20.02
N ILE A 183 -20.73 12.67 20.48
CA ILE A 183 -19.35 12.28 20.16
C ILE A 183 -18.98 10.94 20.79
N ALA A 184 -19.47 10.62 21.99
CA ALA A 184 -19.30 9.30 22.59
C ALA A 184 -19.94 8.20 21.72
N GLN A 185 -21.14 8.43 21.19
CA GLN A 185 -21.78 7.53 20.21
C GLN A 185 -20.94 7.39 18.94
N VAL A 186 -20.40 8.48 18.40
CA VAL A 186 -19.51 8.46 17.22
C VAL A 186 -18.24 7.64 17.48
N LYS A 187 -17.62 7.79 18.67
CA LYS A 187 -16.40 7.07 19.06
C LYS A 187 -16.64 5.56 19.24
N GLN A 188 -17.87 5.12 19.48
CA GLN A 188 -18.25 3.69 19.56
C GLN A 188 -18.45 3.03 18.19
N LEU A 189 -18.48 3.80 17.09
CA LEU A 189 -18.54 3.24 15.73
C LEU A 189 -17.22 2.51 15.43
N SER A 190 -17.25 1.18 15.47
CA SER A 190 -16.15 0.33 15.02
C SER A 190 -16.54 -0.43 13.76
N LEU A 191 -15.70 -0.39 12.75
CA LEU A 191 -15.81 -1.32 11.63
C LEU A 191 -15.34 -2.70 12.06
N SER A 192 -16.03 -3.74 11.58
CA SER A 192 -15.52 -5.10 11.68
C SER A 192 -14.19 -5.24 10.90
N PRO A 193 -13.34 -6.22 11.25
CA PRO A 193 -12.11 -6.50 10.50
C PRO A 193 -12.35 -6.73 9.00
N ASP A 194 -13.46 -7.39 8.65
CA ASP A 194 -13.81 -7.68 7.26
C ASP A 194 -14.25 -6.42 6.50
N GLU A 195 -14.97 -5.49 7.14
CA GLU A 195 -15.33 -4.21 6.53
C GLU A 195 -14.10 -3.33 6.33
N LEU A 196 -13.17 -3.31 7.29
CA LEU A 196 -11.89 -2.62 7.16
C LEU A 196 -11.08 -3.16 5.99
N GLU A 197 -11.02 -4.49 5.83
CA GLU A 197 -10.29 -5.11 4.72
C GLU A 197 -10.91 -4.74 3.36
N LYS A 198 -12.24 -4.79 3.23
CA LYS A 198 -12.94 -4.37 2.00
C LYS A 198 -12.70 -2.89 1.67
N ILE A 199 -12.74 -2.02 2.67
CA ILE A 199 -12.45 -0.59 2.49
C ILE A 199 -11.00 -0.38 2.08
N ARG A 200 -10.04 -1.11 2.69
CA ARG A 200 -8.63 -1.09 2.31
C ARG A 200 -8.45 -1.52 0.86
N GLU A 201 -9.02 -2.64 0.44
CA GLU A 201 -8.95 -3.11 -0.95
C GLU A 201 -9.53 -2.08 -1.93
N LYS A 202 -10.63 -1.41 -1.57
CA LYS A 202 -11.21 -0.34 -2.39
C LYS A 202 -10.23 0.83 -2.48
N ARG A 203 -9.64 1.26 -1.36
CA ARG A 203 -8.62 2.33 -1.30
C ARG A 203 -7.39 2.03 -2.14
N GLU A 204 -6.85 0.82 -2.05
CA GLU A 204 -5.71 0.39 -2.87
C GLU A 204 -5.98 0.52 -4.38
N LYS A 205 -7.20 0.16 -4.82
CA LYS A 205 -7.59 0.30 -6.24
C LYS A 205 -7.62 1.77 -6.67
N GLU A 206 -8.11 2.66 -5.80
CA GLU A 206 -8.13 4.09 -6.08
C GLU A 206 -6.71 4.63 -6.28
N ILE A 207 -5.79 4.21 -5.41
CA ILE A 207 -4.39 4.63 -5.45
C ILE A 207 -3.74 4.20 -6.77
N SER A 208 -3.88 2.93 -7.14
CA SER A 208 -3.33 2.42 -8.39
C SER A 208 -3.91 3.16 -9.60
N ALA A 209 -5.23 3.40 -9.63
CA ALA A 209 -5.87 4.15 -10.71
C ALA A 209 -5.36 5.60 -10.79
N SER A 210 -5.26 6.30 -9.65
CA SER A 210 -4.71 7.65 -9.56
C SER A 210 -3.27 7.73 -10.07
N LEU A 211 -2.42 6.77 -9.69
CA LEU A 211 -1.02 6.75 -10.09
C LEU A 211 -0.83 6.43 -11.57
N THR A 212 -1.55 5.44 -12.11
CA THR A 212 -1.50 5.14 -13.55
C THR A 212 -1.99 6.34 -14.36
N LYS A 213 -3.06 7.02 -13.91
CA LYS A 213 -3.57 8.24 -14.53
C LYS A 213 -2.52 9.36 -14.49
N LEU A 214 -1.93 9.62 -13.33
CA LEU A 214 -0.88 10.64 -13.14
C LEU A 214 0.31 10.39 -14.06
N ASN A 215 0.79 9.14 -14.14
CA ASN A 215 1.91 8.78 -15.00
C ASN A 215 1.62 9.04 -16.48
N ASN A 216 0.43 8.64 -16.94
CA ASN A 216 0.00 8.85 -18.31
C ASN A 216 -0.18 10.33 -18.64
N ASP A 217 -0.74 11.10 -17.71
CA ASP A 217 -0.92 12.55 -17.86
C ASP A 217 0.44 13.27 -17.96
N ILE A 218 1.38 12.99 -17.05
CA ILE A 218 2.73 13.56 -17.13
C ILE A 218 3.41 13.15 -18.44
N TYR A 219 3.33 11.87 -18.83
CA TYR A 219 3.94 11.38 -20.07
C TYR A 219 3.40 12.06 -21.34
N GLN A 220 2.08 12.25 -21.42
CA GLN A 220 1.42 12.78 -22.62
C GLN A 220 1.54 14.30 -22.71
N ASN A 221 1.44 14.99 -21.56
CA ASN A 221 1.26 16.44 -21.53
C ASN A 221 2.52 17.21 -21.10
N GLU A 222 3.51 16.56 -20.48
CA GLU A 222 4.73 17.22 -19.98
C GLU A 222 5.97 16.64 -20.67
N LYS A 223 6.39 17.31 -21.75
CA LYS A 223 7.53 16.89 -22.58
C LYS A 223 8.86 17.07 -21.84
N GLY A 224 9.84 16.23 -22.17
CA GLY A 224 11.23 16.35 -21.69
C GLY A 224 11.50 15.67 -20.36
N LEU A 225 10.51 14.98 -19.78
CA LEU A 225 10.65 14.23 -18.54
C LEU A 225 10.84 12.74 -18.83
N GLY A 226 12.00 12.20 -18.42
CA GLY A 226 12.27 10.77 -18.49
C GLY A 226 11.55 9.97 -17.40
N GLU A 227 11.69 8.65 -17.45
CA GLU A 227 11.12 7.72 -16.46
C GLU A 227 11.60 8.02 -15.03
N ASN A 228 12.91 8.23 -14.86
CA ASN A 228 13.51 8.60 -13.58
C ASN A 228 13.05 9.97 -13.08
N ASP A 229 12.91 10.96 -13.99
CA ASP A 229 12.48 12.31 -13.60
C ASP A 229 11.08 12.30 -12.99
N ARG A 230 10.16 11.52 -13.57
CA ARG A 230 8.79 11.36 -13.03
C ARG A 230 8.81 10.80 -11.61
N VAL A 231 9.66 9.80 -11.36
CA VAL A 231 9.85 9.22 -10.02
C VAL A 231 10.38 10.26 -9.04
N TYR A 232 11.39 11.05 -9.43
CA TYR A 232 11.98 12.08 -8.59
C TYR A 232 11.02 13.24 -8.30
N LEU A 233 10.20 13.64 -9.26
CA LEU A 233 9.18 14.67 -9.09
C LEU A 233 8.11 14.25 -8.09
N VAL A 234 7.64 13.00 -8.16
CA VAL A 234 6.68 12.46 -7.18
C VAL A 234 7.32 12.39 -5.78
N ALA A 235 8.55 11.86 -5.68
CA ALA A 235 9.25 11.79 -4.40
C ALA A 235 9.47 13.17 -3.76
N ALA A 236 9.94 14.14 -4.55
CA ALA A 236 10.16 15.51 -4.11
C ALA A 236 8.86 16.19 -3.64
N ALA A 237 7.78 16.02 -4.41
CA ALA A 237 6.48 16.59 -4.07
C ALA A 237 5.93 16.01 -2.75
N ILE A 238 6.04 14.69 -2.55
CA ILE A 238 5.61 14.03 -1.31
C ILE A 238 6.44 14.55 -0.13
N ILE A 239 7.77 14.56 -0.22
CA ILE A 239 8.63 15.02 0.88
C ILE A 239 8.35 16.49 1.22
N ALA A 240 8.18 17.36 0.22
CA ALA A 240 7.91 18.78 0.42
C ALA A 240 6.53 19.06 1.05
N THR A 241 5.56 18.16 0.87
CA THR A 241 4.15 18.36 1.30
C THR A 241 3.79 17.64 2.59
N ILE A 242 4.63 16.74 3.11
CA ILE A 242 4.43 16.10 4.42
C ILE A 242 4.66 17.10 5.57
N GLY A 243 5.75 17.87 5.51
CA GLY A 243 6.15 18.79 6.58
C GLY A 243 6.50 18.11 7.91
N VAL A 244 6.68 18.90 8.97
CA VAL A 244 6.94 18.45 10.35
C VAL A 244 6.16 19.35 11.29
N ALA A 245 5.26 18.77 12.09
CA ALA A 245 4.36 19.51 12.97
C ALA A 245 5.13 20.51 13.87
N GLY A 246 4.70 21.77 13.86
CA GLY A 246 5.32 22.85 14.65
C GLY A 246 6.73 23.28 14.21
N LYS A 247 7.32 22.66 13.18
CA LYS A 247 8.72 22.89 12.78
C LYS A 247 8.90 23.25 11.31
N VAL A 248 8.30 22.46 10.41
CA VAL A 248 8.41 22.64 8.97
C VAL A 248 7.00 22.70 8.39
N LYS A 249 6.57 23.88 7.98
CA LYS A 249 5.29 24.06 7.28
C LYS A 249 5.29 23.24 5.97
N PRO A 250 4.29 22.39 5.70
CA PRO A 250 4.10 21.77 4.38
C PRO A 250 4.13 22.79 3.25
N LEU A 251 4.67 22.40 2.09
CA LEU A 251 4.57 23.20 0.87
C LEU A 251 3.16 23.11 0.28
N GLU A 252 2.55 24.25 -0.01
CA GLU A 252 1.26 24.38 -0.69
C GLU A 252 1.47 24.69 -2.18
N LYS A 253 0.45 24.45 -3.02
CA LYS A 253 0.55 24.68 -4.48
C LYS A 253 0.82 26.16 -4.79
N GLU A 254 0.24 27.03 -3.97
CA GLU A 254 0.31 28.48 -4.07
C GLU A 254 1.70 29.01 -3.71
N ASP A 255 2.51 28.24 -2.99
CA ASP A 255 3.89 28.63 -2.65
C ASP A 255 4.79 28.62 -3.89
N LEU A 256 4.44 27.86 -4.92
CA LEU A 256 5.14 27.85 -6.21
C LEU A 256 4.66 29.04 -7.06
N LYS A 257 5.55 29.98 -7.33
CA LYS A 257 5.25 31.26 -8.00
C LYS A 257 5.65 31.28 -9.46
N SER A 258 6.38 30.28 -9.94
CA SER A 258 6.97 30.25 -11.28
C SER A 258 7.87 31.45 -11.57
N SER A 259 8.55 31.94 -10.53
CA SER A 259 9.56 32.98 -10.64
C SER A 259 10.75 32.49 -11.46
N GLN A 260 11.43 33.43 -12.12
CA GLN A 260 12.73 33.20 -12.78
C GLN A 260 13.89 33.72 -11.93
N GLU A 261 13.60 34.34 -10.78
CA GLU A 261 14.61 34.84 -9.85
C GLU A 261 15.36 33.69 -9.18
N GLU A 262 16.69 33.75 -9.21
CA GLU A 262 17.54 32.76 -8.57
C GLU A 262 17.25 32.69 -7.06
N GLY A 263 16.99 31.48 -6.54
CA GLY A 263 16.58 31.26 -5.16
C GLY A 263 15.07 31.21 -4.96
N ASP A 264 14.29 31.73 -5.90
CA ASP A 264 12.82 31.78 -5.88
C ASP A 264 12.17 31.02 -7.05
N ARG A 265 12.95 30.35 -7.90
CA ARG A 265 12.40 29.38 -8.87
C ARG A 265 11.69 28.26 -8.12
N ASP A 266 10.69 27.66 -8.76
CA ASP A 266 9.88 26.60 -8.12
C ASP A 266 10.75 25.42 -7.63
N GLY A 267 11.83 25.09 -8.36
CA GLY A 267 12.83 24.10 -7.99
C GLY A 267 13.63 24.48 -6.75
N ASP A 268 14.03 25.75 -6.64
CA ASP A 268 14.75 26.28 -5.48
C ASP A 268 13.87 26.18 -4.23
N ILE A 269 12.57 26.51 -4.35
CA ILE A 269 11.58 26.43 -3.27
C ILE A 269 11.38 24.99 -2.80
N ILE A 270 11.21 24.04 -3.72
CA ILE A 270 11.04 22.62 -3.40
C ILE A 270 12.30 22.08 -2.70
N ILE A 271 13.50 22.35 -3.24
CA ILE A 271 14.76 21.91 -2.62
C ILE A 271 14.94 22.50 -1.22
N ARG A 272 14.62 23.78 -1.03
CA ARG A 272 14.67 24.43 0.29
C ARG A 272 13.73 23.74 1.28
N LYS A 273 12.52 23.36 0.84
CA LYS A 273 11.56 22.64 1.69
C LYS A 273 12.05 21.24 2.06
N ILE A 274 12.59 20.51 1.10
CA ILE A 274 13.17 19.18 1.32
C ILE A 274 14.33 19.24 2.30
N ASN A 275 15.22 20.24 2.15
CA ASN A 275 16.30 20.48 3.09
C ASN A 275 15.80 20.77 4.51
N ALA A 276 14.77 21.61 4.66
CA ALA A 276 14.17 21.90 5.96
C ALA A 276 13.56 20.63 6.59
N PHE A 277 12.88 19.81 5.81
CA PHE A 277 12.34 18.52 6.26
C PHE A 277 13.44 17.57 6.74
N PHE A 278 14.51 17.37 5.95
CA PHE A 278 15.61 16.49 6.32
C PHE A 278 16.40 16.96 7.54
N ASN A 279 16.59 18.26 7.69
CA ASN A 279 17.23 18.83 8.88
C ASN A 279 16.46 18.47 10.15
N GLU A 280 15.14 18.62 10.12
CA GLU A 280 14.33 18.36 11.30
C GLU A 280 14.15 16.87 11.60
N LYS A 281 14.25 16.03 10.56
CA LYS A 281 14.34 14.57 10.70
C LYS A 281 15.72 14.09 11.17
N GLN A 282 16.72 14.98 11.24
CA GLN A 282 18.09 14.65 11.64
C GLN A 282 18.71 13.56 10.75
N LEU A 283 18.43 13.61 9.44
CA LEU A 283 19.10 12.72 8.50
C LEU A 283 20.61 13.00 8.50
N PRO A 284 21.47 11.97 8.42
CA PRO A 284 22.91 12.16 8.29
C PRO A 284 23.26 13.07 7.11
N GLN A 285 24.24 13.96 7.30
CA GLN A 285 24.54 15.04 6.36
C GLN A 285 24.94 14.53 4.96
N ASP A 286 25.85 13.56 4.88
CA ASP A 286 26.29 12.97 3.60
C ASP A 286 25.11 12.36 2.81
N LYS A 287 24.17 11.76 3.54
CA LYS A 287 22.97 11.17 2.96
C LYS A 287 22.02 12.22 2.42
N LYS A 288 21.81 13.28 3.21
CA LYS A 288 21.03 14.43 2.79
C LYS A 288 21.61 15.05 1.52
N GLU A 289 22.93 15.23 1.47
CA GLU A 289 23.63 15.75 0.28
C GLU A 289 23.45 14.85 -0.94
N LEU A 290 23.58 13.53 -0.77
CA LEU A 290 23.34 12.57 -1.86
C LEU A 290 21.92 12.69 -2.42
N ILE A 291 20.91 12.69 -1.56
CA ILE A 291 19.49 12.77 -1.97
C ILE A 291 19.22 14.12 -2.65
N VAL A 292 19.63 15.21 -2.02
CA VAL A 292 19.42 16.57 -2.56
C VAL A 292 20.12 16.71 -3.90
N ARG A 293 21.36 16.23 -4.06
CA ARG A 293 22.06 16.23 -5.35
C ARG A 293 21.29 15.48 -6.43
N THR A 294 20.79 14.27 -6.11
CA THR A 294 20.01 13.47 -7.06
C THR A 294 18.74 14.18 -7.50
N LEU A 295 18.00 14.78 -6.56
CA LEU A 295 16.76 15.52 -6.87
C LEU A 295 17.05 16.83 -7.63
N SER A 296 18.11 17.56 -7.27
CA SER A 296 18.51 18.82 -7.89
C SER A 296 18.79 18.67 -9.39
N ASN A 297 19.34 17.53 -9.81
CA ASN A 297 19.61 17.26 -11.23
C ASN A 297 18.35 17.32 -12.11
N THR A 298 17.17 17.05 -11.54
CA THR A 298 15.88 17.24 -12.21
C THR A 298 15.31 18.60 -11.84
N LEU A 299 15.16 18.87 -10.54
CA LEU A 299 14.40 20.01 -10.00
C LEU A 299 14.96 21.39 -10.35
N LEU A 300 16.26 21.53 -10.58
CA LEU A 300 16.92 22.82 -10.85
C LEU A 300 17.18 23.07 -12.34
N THR A 301 16.72 22.19 -13.23
CA THR A 301 16.92 22.39 -14.67
C THR A 301 16.11 23.59 -15.19
N ASP A 302 16.71 24.39 -16.06
CA ASP A 302 16.08 25.62 -16.57
C ASP A 302 14.76 25.34 -17.28
N ASN A 303 14.69 24.27 -18.07
CA ASN A 303 13.50 23.94 -18.86
C ASN A 303 12.25 23.75 -18.01
N ILE A 304 12.36 23.10 -16.84
CA ILE A 304 11.18 22.81 -16.02
C ILE A 304 10.77 23.98 -15.12
N ASN A 305 11.72 24.87 -14.82
CA ASN A 305 11.52 26.07 -13.99
C ASN A 305 11.06 27.28 -14.81
N LYS A 306 11.29 27.26 -16.12
CA LYS A 306 10.86 28.33 -17.02
C LYS A 306 9.34 28.40 -17.12
N ALA A 307 8.78 29.57 -16.85
CA ALA A 307 7.35 29.82 -17.00
C ALA A 307 6.95 29.85 -18.47
N HIS A 308 5.93 29.07 -18.83
CA HIS A 308 5.23 29.11 -20.11
C HIS A 308 3.76 29.46 -19.81
N ASP A 309 3.24 30.51 -20.45
CA ASP A 309 1.90 31.05 -20.18
C ASP A 309 1.65 31.39 -18.70
N GLY A 310 2.70 31.87 -18.01
CA GLY A 310 2.63 32.28 -16.61
C GLY A 310 2.87 31.17 -15.58
N GLU A 311 3.10 29.92 -16.02
CA GLU A 311 3.31 28.78 -15.12
C GLU A 311 4.49 27.89 -15.54
N SER A 312 5.34 27.50 -14.59
CA SER A 312 6.44 26.55 -14.83
C SER A 312 5.91 25.13 -15.01
N GLN A 313 6.65 24.29 -15.76
CA GLN A 313 6.32 22.87 -15.86
C GLN A 313 6.38 22.19 -14.50
N LEU A 314 7.33 22.56 -13.66
CA LEU A 314 7.48 22.00 -12.33
C LEU A 314 6.26 22.27 -11.45
N LYS A 315 5.72 23.49 -11.48
CA LYS A 315 4.49 23.83 -10.75
C LYS A 315 3.28 23.06 -11.24
N ARG A 316 3.08 22.94 -12.56
CA ARG A 316 1.99 22.14 -13.13
C ARG A 316 2.05 20.68 -12.68
N VAL A 317 3.23 20.06 -12.78
CA VAL A 317 3.43 18.67 -12.36
C VAL A 317 3.24 18.52 -10.85
N PHE A 318 3.80 19.42 -10.04
CA PHE A 318 3.62 19.41 -8.59
C PHE A 318 2.15 19.51 -8.19
N ALA A 319 1.39 20.42 -8.80
CA ALA A 319 -0.04 20.58 -8.57
C ALA A 319 -0.81 19.29 -8.89
N LYS A 320 -0.53 18.65 -10.03
CA LYS A 320 -1.11 17.35 -10.41
C LYS A 320 -0.82 16.27 -9.38
N ILE A 321 0.43 16.16 -8.92
CA ILE A 321 0.83 15.17 -7.90
C ILE A 321 0.09 15.42 -6.58
N VAL A 322 0.00 16.66 -6.13
CA VAL A 322 -0.72 17.03 -4.90
C VAL A 322 -2.21 16.73 -5.02
N ASP A 323 -2.82 17.01 -6.17
CA ASP A 323 -4.24 16.82 -6.38
C ASP A 323 -4.63 15.34 -6.53
N ASP A 324 -3.82 14.56 -7.27
CA ASP A 324 -4.10 13.14 -7.51
C ASP A 324 -3.68 12.25 -6.33
N LEU A 325 -2.61 12.59 -5.59
CA LEU A 325 -2.02 11.74 -4.53
C LEU A 325 -2.11 12.31 -3.12
N GLY A 326 -2.31 13.62 -2.96
CA GLY A 326 -2.27 14.33 -1.67
C GLY A 326 -3.13 13.70 -0.59
N ILE A 327 -4.31 13.22 -0.98
CA ILE A 327 -5.24 12.49 -0.12
C ILE A 327 -4.56 11.30 0.58
N TYR A 328 -3.86 10.46 -0.17
CA TYR A 328 -3.48 9.14 0.30
C TYR A 328 -2.32 9.20 1.30
N TYR A 329 -1.35 10.09 1.09
CA TYR A 329 -0.24 10.24 2.03
C TYR A 329 -0.55 11.19 3.20
N LYS A 330 -1.62 12.01 3.15
CA LYS A 330 -2.05 12.90 4.26
C LYS A 330 -3.12 12.31 5.19
N ILE A 331 -4.03 11.48 4.68
CA ILE A 331 -5.12 10.86 5.46
C ILE A 331 -4.64 9.69 6.33
N GLY A 332 -3.47 9.13 6.05
CA GLY A 332 -2.85 8.11 6.88
C GLY A 332 -2.06 7.15 6.02
N LEU A 333 -0.76 7.10 6.25
CA LEU A 333 0.16 6.16 5.61
C LEU A 333 -0.11 4.78 6.21
N THR A 334 -1.03 4.02 5.62
CA THR A 334 -1.00 2.57 5.83
C THR A 334 0.19 2.01 5.06
N THR A 335 0.84 0.99 5.61
CA THR A 335 1.93 0.23 4.96
C THR A 335 1.57 -0.21 3.54
N ASP A 336 0.29 -0.42 3.30
CA ASP A 336 -0.28 -0.88 2.04
C ASP A 336 -0.32 0.21 0.97
N PHE A 337 -0.65 1.47 1.33
CA PHE A 337 -0.56 2.61 0.40
C PHE A 337 0.86 2.75 -0.11
N THR A 338 1.80 2.74 0.82
CA THR A 338 3.22 2.90 0.56
C THR A 338 3.69 1.80 -0.38
N GLY A 339 3.37 0.53 -0.11
CA GLY A 339 3.67 -0.59 -1.00
C GLY A 339 3.11 -0.43 -2.42
N LYS A 340 1.86 0.02 -2.58
CA LYS A 340 1.24 0.25 -3.90
C LYS A 340 1.88 1.41 -4.66
N LEU A 341 2.11 2.53 -3.97
CA LEU A 341 2.78 3.71 -4.53
C LEU A 341 4.12 3.31 -5.13
N PHE A 342 4.93 2.56 -4.37
CA PHE A 342 6.23 2.12 -4.83
C PHE A 342 6.15 1.09 -5.94
N ASN A 343 5.24 0.12 -5.85
CA ASN A 343 5.09 -0.87 -6.90
C ASN A 343 4.74 -0.23 -8.25
N GLU A 344 3.89 0.81 -8.24
CA GLU A 344 3.50 1.54 -9.43
C GLU A 344 4.63 2.44 -9.92
N MET A 345 5.25 3.25 -9.06
CA MET A 345 6.40 4.09 -9.43
C MET A 345 7.58 3.28 -9.99
N TYR A 346 7.81 2.09 -9.43
CA TYR A 346 8.81 1.17 -9.93
C TYR A 346 8.48 0.63 -11.32
N SER A 347 7.19 0.39 -11.63
CA SER A 347 6.76 -0.04 -12.96
C SER A 347 6.96 1.02 -14.04
N TRP A 348 7.15 2.29 -13.66
CA TRP A 348 7.47 3.37 -14.59
C TRP A 348 8.93 3.35 -15.04
N LEU A 349 9.80 2.63 -14.32
CA LEU A 349 11.20 2.45 -14.68
C LEU A 349 11.30 1.43 -15.83
N GLY A 350 11.85 1.84 -16.96
CA GLY A 350 12.01 1.04 -18.17
C GLY A 350 13.16 0.06 -18.02
N PHE A 351 12.87 -1.12 -17.50
CA PHE A 351 13.82 -2.24 -17.48
C PHE A 351 13.77 -3.02 -18.80
N THR A 352 14.93 -3.48 -19.28
CA THR A 352 15.00 -4.42 -20.41
C THR A 352 14.37 -5.77 -20.03
N GLN A 353 13.98 -6.58 -21.02
CA GLN A 353 13.30 -7.86 -20.78
C GLN A 353 14.10 -8.82 -19.89
N ASP A 354 15.43 -8.84 -20.03
CA ASP A 354 16.33 -9.64 -19.18
C ASP A 354 16.38 -9.09 -17.74
N LYS A 355 16.37 -7.77 -17.56
CA LYS A 355 16.29 -7.13 -16.24
C LYS A 355 14.93 -7.31 -15.57
N LEU A 356 13.83 -7.45 -16.31
CA LEU A 356 12.50 -7.67 -15.73
C LEU A 356 12.42 -8.96 -14.89
N ASN A 357 13.20 -9.99 -15.23
CA ASN A 357 13.29 -11.22 -14.45
C ASN A 357 14.16 -11.09 -13.18
N ASP A 358 15.04 -10.10 -13.13
CA ASP A 358 15.97 -9.86 -12.02
C ASP A 358 15.48 -8.84 -11.00
N VAL A 359 14.41 -8.12 -11.36
CA VAL A 359 13.99 -6.86 -10.74
C VAL A 359 12.52 -7.00 -10.33
N VAL A 360 12.12 -8.17 -9.81
CA VAL A 360 10.73 -8.47 -9.45
C VAL A 360 10.41 -8.03 -8.02
N LEU A 361 9.40 -7.19 -7.88
CA LEU A 361 8.90 -6.75 -6.56
C LEU A 361 8.24 -7.91 -5.80
N THR A 362 8.78 -8.20 -4.61
CA THR A 362 8.23 -9.22 -3.71
C THR A 362 6.86 -8.80 -3.19
N PRO A 363 5.81 -9.63 -3.34
CA PRO A 363 4.50 -9.34 -2.75
C PRO A 363 4.58 -9.17 -1.23
N ALA A 364 3.80 -8.25 -0.65
CA ALA A 364 3.89 -7.90 0.77
C ALA A 364 3.64 -9.09 1.74
N TYR A 365 2.72 -9.99 1.40
CA TYR A 365 2.46 -11.20 2.20
C TYR A 365 3.66 -12.18 2.17
N VAL A 366 4.40 -12.23 1.06
CA VAL A 366 5.63 -13.01 0.94
C VAL A 366 6.76 -12.33 1.71
N ALA A 367 6.90 -11.01 1.62
CA ALA A 367 7.87 -10.25 2.41
C ALA A 367 7.68 -10.48 3.92
N THR A 368 6.42 -10.49 4.38
CA THR A 368 6.05 -10.81 5.77
C THR A 368 6.41 -12.26 6.12
N LEU A 369 6.17 -13.21 5.21
CA LEU A 369 6.60 -14.60 5.40
C LEU A 369 8.12 -14.70 5.60
N LEU A 370 8.92 -14.03 4.76
CA LEU A 370 10.38 -14.03 4.89
C LEU A 370 10.82 -13.47 6.26
N ALA A 371 10.25 -12.34 6.70
CA ALA A 371 10.56 -11.76 8.00
C ALA A 371 10.24 -12.71 9.16
N LYS A 372 9.08 -13.36 9.13
CA LYS A 372 8.68 -14.37 10.13
C LYS A 372 9.58 -15.60 10.13
N LEU A 373 9.95 -16.10 8.94
CA LEU A 373 10.87 -17.24 8.78
C LEU A 373 12.29 -16.91 9.29
N ALA A 374 12.73 -15.67 9.09
CA ALA A 374 13.97 -15.13 9.65
C ALA A 374 13.85 -14.80 11.16
N ARG A 375 12.70 -15.09 11.79
CA ARG A 375 12.42 -14.91 13.23
C ARG A 375 12.62 -13.48 13.72
N VAL A 376 12.29 -12.52 12.87
CA VAL A 376 12.33 -11.10 13.20
C VAL A 376 11.42 -10.83 14.41
N ASN A 377 11.97 -10.10 15.38
CA ASN A 377 11.27 -9.60 16.56
C ASN A 377 11.76 -8.18 16.88
N LYS A 378 11.20 -7.52 17.90
CA LYS A 378 11.53 -6.13 18.23
C LYS A 378 13.03 -5.87 18.43
N ASP A 379 13.82 -6.87 18.84
CA ASP A 379 15.26 -6.75 19.14
C ASP A 379 16.18 -7.19 18.00
N SER A 380 15.62 -7.69 16.89
CA SER A 380 16.39 -8.11 15.72
C SER A 380 17.11 -6.96 15.02
N PHE A 381 18.27 -7.23 14.45
CA PHE A 381 18.96 -6.34 13.50
C PHE A 381 18.85 -6.97 12.11
N VAL A 382 18.02 -6.35 11.28
CA VAL A 382 17.61 -6.87 9.98
C VAL A 382 18.39 -6.18 8.88
N TRP A 383 18.96 -6.97 7.97
CA TRP A 383 19.60 -6.45 6.77
C TRP A 383 19.06 -7.08 5.47
N ASP A 384 19.21 -6.36 4.37
CA ASP A 384 18.83 -6.76 3.00
C ASP A 384 19.88 -6.25 2.00
N PHE A 385 20.50 -7.17 1.25
CA PHE A 385 21.60 -6.88 0.33
C PHE A 385 21.15 -6.50 -1.09
N ALA A 386 19.85 -6.61 -1.38
CA ALA A 386 19.23 -6.26 -2.64
C ALA A 386 17.87 -5.59 -2.34
N THR A 387 17.96 -4.46 -1.64
CA THR A 387 16.82 -3.83 -0.95
C THR A 387 15.69 -3.43 -1.89
N GLY A 388 15.99 -3.11 -3.16
CA GLY A 388 14.97 -2.63 -4.08
C GLY A 388 14.28 -1.39 -3.52
N SER A 389 12.95 -1.37 -3.54
CA SER A 389 12.14 -0.30 -2.93
C SER A 389 11.98 -0.40 -1.40
N ALA A 390 12.78 -1.24 -0.72
CA ALA A 390 12.73 -1.55 0.71
C ALA A 390 11.49 -2.33 1.20
N GLY A 391 10.80 -3.05 0.29
CA GLY A 391 9.61 -3.84 0.66
C GLY A 391 9.86 -4.90 1.74
N LEU A 392 10.99 -5.61 1.69
CA LEU A 392 11.36 -6.60 2.71
C LEU A 392 11.67 -5.95 4.06
N LEU A 393 12.42 -4.85 4.07
CA LEU A 393 12.76 -4.11 5.30
C LEU A 393 11.52 -3.49 5.95
N VAL A 394 10.56 -3.00 5.16
CA VAL A 394 9.28 -2.50 5.69
C VAL A 394 8.48 -3.65 6.32
N ALA A 395 8.41 -4.81 5.68
CA ALA A 395 7.73 -5.97 6.25
C ALA A 395 8.38 -6.42 7.57
N ALA A 396 9.70 -6.46 7.62
CA ALA A 396 10.44 -6.77 8.84
C ALA A 396 10.18 -5.72 9.93
N MET A 397 10.29 -4.43 9.63
CA MET A 397 10.01 -3.34 10.56
C MET A 397 8.60 -3.43 11.15
N ASN A 398 7.60 -3.78 10.33
CA ASN A 398 6.22 -3.93 10.82
C ASN A 398 6.10 -5.06 11.83
N GLU A 399 6.72 -6.22 11.59
CA GLU A 399 6.75 -7.32 12.56
C GLU A 399 7.49 -6.90 13.84
N MET A 400 8.58 -6.14 13.74
CA MET A 400 9.31 -5.60 14.91
C MET A 400 8.45 -4.63 15.74
N LEU A 401 7.74 -3.71 15.08
CA LEU A 401 6.86 -2.74 15.75
C LEU A 401 5.64 -3.43 16.36
N LYS A 402 5.09 -4.43 15.69
CA LYS A 402 4.00 -5.27 16.21
C LYS A 402 4.44 -5.98 17.48
N ASP A 403 5.57 -6.68 17.43
CA ASP A 403 6.14 -7.39 18.59
C ASP A 403 6.49 -6.42 19.74
N ALA A 404 6.97 -5.21 19.43
CA ALA A 404 7.20 -4.17 20.44
C ALA A 404 5.90 -3.75 21.14
N ARG A 405 4.80 -3.54 20.40
CA ARG A 405 3.49 -3.14 20.97
C ARG A 405 2.83 -4.25 21.77
N GLU A 406 3.05 -5.50 21.38
CA GLU A 406 2.51 -6.67 22.10
C GLU A 406 3.25 -6.92 23.42
N ASN A 407 4.55 -6.61 23.51
CA ASN A 407 5.39 -6.97 24.65
C ASN A 407 5.86 -5.79 25.53
N ILE A 408 5.70 -4.53 25.09
CA ILE A 408 6.09 -3.35 25.87
C ILE A 408 4.84 -2.58 26.30
N HIS A 409 4.57 -2.57 27.60
CA HIS A 409 3.39 -1.92 28.16
C HIS A 409 3.65 -0.47 28.65
N SER A 410 4.91 -0.03 28.70
CA SER A 410 5.28 1.35 29.02
C SER A 410 5.24 2.23 27.77
N PRO A 411 4.40 3.28 27.71
CA PRO A 411 4.32 4.16 26.54
C PRO A 411 5.65 4.83 26.19
N ASP A 412 6.44 5.23 27.19
CA ASP A 412 7.74 5.87 26.97
C ASP A 412 8.81 4.88 26.48
N GLU A 413 8.83 3.67 27.03
CA GLU A 413 9.74 2.62 26.56
C GLU A 413 9.38 2.19 25.14
N LEU A 414 8.09 2.01 24.86
CA LEU A 414 7.58 1.68 23.53
C LEU A 414 8.00 2.75 22.53
N ARG A 415 7.76 4.03 22.83
CA ARG A 415 8.17 5.15 21.95
C ARG A 415 9.68 5.14 21.69
N LYS A 416 10.51 4.94 22.71
CA LYS A 416 11.97 4.84 22.54
C LYS A 416 12.36 3.65 21.67
N LYS A 417 11.72 2.49 21.88
CA LYS A 417 11.98 1.29 21.10
C LYS A 417 11.56 1.44 19.65
N GLU A 418 10.38 1.98 19.37
CA GLU A 418 9.91 2.27 18.02
C GLU A 418 10.87 3.20 17.27
N VAL A 419 11.40 4.24 17.94
CA VAL A 419 12.43 5.13 17.37
C VAL A 419 13.73 4.36 17.10
N HIS A 420 14.17 3.51 18.03
CA HIS A 420 15.40 2.74 17.88
C HIS A 420 15.32 1.70 16.74
N ILE A 421 14.19 1.00 16.62
CA ILE A 421 13.92 0.05 15.53
C ILE A 421 14.11 0.75 14.19
N LYS A 422 13.43 1.89 14.00
CA LYS A 422 13.48 2.63 12.76
C LYS A 422 14.90 3.14 12.49
N ALA A 423 15.52 3.83 13.44
CA ALA A 423 16.79 4.51 13.19
C ALA A 423 18.02 3.58 13.09
N LYS A 424 18.04 2.44 13.79
CA LYS A 424 19.30 1.68 14.03
C LYS A 424 19.25 0.19 13.70
N GLN A 425 18.06 -0.43 13.65
CA GLN A 425 17.95 -1.89 13.54
C GLN A 425 17.71 -2.43 12.12
N LEU A 426 17.61 -1.55 11.12
CA LEU A 426 17.36 -1.91 9.72
C LEU A 426 18.51 -1.40 8.86
N LEU A 427 19.06 -2.24 7.98
CA LEU A 427 20.10 -1.87 7.01
C LEU A 427 19.78 -2.42 5.62
N GLY A 428 19.87 -1.56 4.61
CA GLY A 428 19.58 -1.95 3.23
C GLY A 428 20.67 -1.51 2.27
N LEU A 429 20.95 -2.30 1.25
CA LEU A 429 21.86 -1.98 0.15
C LEU A 429 21.10 -2.02 -1.18
N GLU A 430 21.21 -0.95 -1.95
CA GLU A 430 20.63 -0.86 -3.30
C GLU A 430 21.65 -0.25 -4.25
N LEU A 431 21.88 -0.90 -5.40
CA LEU A 431 22.88 -0.47 -6.36
C LEU A 431 22.36 0.67 -7.25
N LEU A 432 21.11 0.58 -7.72
CA LEU A 432 20.53 1.52 -8.68
C LEU A 432 20.03 2.77 -7.96
N SER A 433 20.61 3.93 -8.29
CA SER A 433 20.27 5.21 -7.66
C SER A 433 18.77 5.57 -7.73
N SER A 434 18.11 5.25 -8.86
CA SER A 434 16.67 5.50 -9.02
C SER A 434 15.80 4.63 -8.11
N VAL A 435 16.19 3.38 -7.89
CA VAL A 435 15.50 2.45 -6.98
C VAL A 435 15.82 2.78 -5.52
N TYR A 436 17.06 3.17 -5.24
CA TYR A 436 17.49 3.68 -3.93
C TYR A 436 16.62 4.86 -3.47
N MET A 437 16.31 5.80 -4.36
CA MET A 437 15.41 6.92 -4.05
C MET A 437 14.00 6.46 -3.64
N LEU A 438 13.50 5.38 -4.22
CA LEU A 438 12.22 4.77 -3.82
C LEU A 438 12.32 4.17 -2.40
N ALA A 439 13.39 3.43 -2.10
CA ALA A 439 13.62 2.88 -0.76
C ALA A 439 13.69 3.98 0.31
N ILE A 440 14.42 5.07 0.03
CA ILE A 440 14.52 6.22 0.94
C ILE A 440 13.15 6.83 1.21
N LEU A 441 12.37 7.11 0.16
CA LEU A 441 11.03 7.66 0.32
C LEU A 441 10.13 6.71 1.14
N ASN A 442 10.25 5.40 0.92
CA ASN A 442 9.46 4.37 1.62
C ASN A 442 9.73 4.40 3.12
N MET A 443 11.00 4.39 3.50
CA MET A 443 11.40 4.41 4.89
C MET A 443 11.11 5.75 5.59
N ILE A 444 11.17 6.88 4.86
CA ILE A 444 10.77 8.19 5.39
C ILE A 444 9.27 8.23 5.70
N MET A 445 8.44 7.73 4.79
CA MET A 445 6.98 7.67 4.98
C MET A 445 6.61 6.83 6.22
N MET A 446 7.42 5.84 6.60
CA MET A 446 7.19 5.03 7.81
C MET A 446 7.60 5.72 9.13
N GLY A 447 8.00 7.00 9.10
CA GLY A 447 8.42 7.75 10.29
C GLY A 447 9.92 7.66 10.59
N ASP A 448 10.71 7.36 9.55
CA ASP A 448 12.17 7.33 9.40
C ASP A 448 12.93 6.11 9.94
N GLY A 449 12.92 5.04 9.13
CA GLY A 449 13.96 4.00 9.17
C GLY A 449 14.91 4.03 7.98
N SER A 450 15.11 5.22 7.40
CA SER A 450 15.90 5.35 6.19
C SER A 450 17.40 5.34 6.52
N SER A 451 17.80 5.63 7.76
CA SER A 451 19.18 5.98 8.16
C SER A 451 20.26 5.04 7.64
N ASN A 452 19.98 3.73 7.53
CA ASN A 452 20.97 2.75 7.06
C ASN A 452 20.61 2.10 5.72
N ILE A 453 19.84 2.78 4.87
CA ILE A 453 19.74 2.42 3.45
C ILE A 453 20.89 3.06 2.69
N ILE A 454 21.70 2.26 2.00
CA ILE A 454 22.99 2.63 1.42
C ILE A 454 22.96 2.39 -0.10
N ASN A 455 23.38 3.38 -0.89
CA ASN A 455 23.51 3.22 -2.34
C ASN A 455 24.90 2.69 -2.73
N LYS A 456 25.10 1.36 -2.69
CA LYS A 456 26.38 0.68 -2.96
C LYS A 456 26.18 -0.72 -3.54
N ASP A 457 27.21 -1.26 -4.18
CA ASP A 457 27.31 -2.68 -4.50
C ASP A 457 27.55 -3.48 -3.22
N SER A 458 26.63 -4.38 -2.87
CA SER A 458 26.69 -5.18 -1.64
C SER A 458 27.72 -6.31 -1.68
N LEU A 459 28.23 -6.68 -2.86
CA LEU A 459 29.23 -7.73 -3.03
C LEU A 459 30.67 -7.17 -3.02
N VAL A 460 30.83 -5.94 -3.52
CA VAL A 460 32.17 -5.35 -3.76
C VAL A 460 32.49 -4.23 -2.77
N ASP A 461 31.54 -3.32 -2.53
CA ASP A 461 31.81 -2.05 -1.86
C ASP A 461 31.33 -2.00 -0.40
N PHE A 462 30.62 -3.04 0.05
CA PHE A 462 30.08 -3.12 1.40
C PHE A 462 30.99 -3.92 2.35
N ASN A 463 31.34 -3.31 3.48
CA ASN A 463 32.26 -3.88 4.46
C ASN A 463 31.56 -4.47 5.70
N GLY A 464 30.22 -4.44 5.78
CA GLY A 464 29.47 -4.89 6.95
C GLY A 464 29.27 -3.84 8.05
N ASN A 465 29.71 -2.59 7.83
CA ASN A 465 29.53 -1.51 8.81
C ASN A 465 28.25 -0.71 8.54
N TYR A 466 27.86 0.12 9.51
CA TYR A 466 26.85 1.14 9.26
C TYR A 466 27.30 2.13 8.16
N GLY A 467 26.34 2.67 7.41
CA GLY A 467 26.63 3.47 6.21
C GLY A 467 26.88 4.96 6.44
N PHE A 468 26.35 5.54 7.52
CA PHE A 468 26.35 6.99 7.72
C PHE A 468 26.63 7.39 9.18
N ASP A 469 25.87 6.85 10.13
CA ASP A 469 26.18 6.98 11.56
C ASP A 469 27.03 5.80 12.01
N ASN A 470 28.02 6.02 12.88
CA ASN A 470 28.86 4.95 13.43
C ASN A 470 29.51 4.08 12.33
N THR A 471 30.09 4.71 11.31
CA THR A 471 30.65 4.03 10.12
C THR A 471 31.79 3.06 10.43
N ASP A 472 32.36 3.13 11.62
CA ASP A 472 33.39 2.20 12.11
C ASP A 472 32.79 0.96 12.78
N ASP A 473 31.52 1.01 13.20
CA ASP A 473 30.83 -0.08 13.88
C ASP A 473 30.26 -1.09 12.89
N LYS A 474 30.42 -2.38 13.20
CA LYS A 474 29.76 -3.47 12.48
C LYS A 474 28.27 -3.44 12.73
N PHE A 475 27.47 -3.59 11.67
CA PHE A 475 26.04 -3.82 11.81
C PHE A 475 25.82 -5.22 12.40
N PRO A 476 25.20 -5.37 13.59
CA PRO A 476 25.14 -6.64 14.29
C PRO A 476 23.97 -7.51 13.80
N ALA A 477 23.90 -7.75 12.48
CA ALA A 477 22.81 -8.49 11.86
C ALA A 477 22.58 -9.87 12.51
N ASP A 478 21.33 -10.14 12.87
CA ASP A 478 20.85 -11.44 13.34
C ASP A 478 19.59 -11.93 12.62
N ALA A 479 19.09 -11.14 11.66
CA ALA A 479 18.05 -11.53 10.72
C ALA A 479 18.42 -11.08 9.30
N PHE A 480 18.36 -12.00 8.33
CA PHE A 480 18.56 -11.69 6.91
C PHE A 480 17.33 -12.03 6.10
N VAL A 481 16.88 -11.08 5.29
CA VAL A 481 15.81 -11.28 4.31
C VAL A 481 16.33 -10.87 2.94
N LEU A 482 16.05 -11.67 1.91
CA LEU A 482 16.58 -11.39 0.58
C LEU A 482 15.67 -11.92 -0.52
N ASN A 483 15.53 -11.14 -1.59
CA ASN A 483 15.10 -11.56 -2.92
C ASN A 483 16.12 -11.03 -3.93
N PRO A 484 17.17 -11.79 -4.27
CA PRO A 484 18.28 -11.28 -5.05
C PRO A 484 17.95 -11.25 -6.56
N PRO A 485 18.76 -10.55 -7.38
CA PRO A 485 18.66 -10.65 -8.83
C PRO A 485 19.00 -12.08 -9.30
N TYR A 486 18.06 -12.74 -9.99
CA TYR A 486 18.18 -14.16 -10.36
C TYR A 486 19.19 -14.46 -11.48
N SER A 487 19.66 -13.45 -12.22
CA SER A 487 20.76 -13.56 -13.18
C SER A 487 22.14 -13.53 -12.54
N ALA A 488 22.26 -13.11 -11.28
CA ALA A 488 23.53 -13.08 -10.57
C ALA A 488 24.09 -14.50 -10.38
N ASN A 489 25.37 -14.56 -10.00
CA ASN A 489 26.08 -15.84 -9.86
C ASN A 489 25.35 -16.79 -8.89
N GLY A 490 25.16 -18.04 -9.30
CA GLY A 490 24.37 -19.02 -8.56
C GLY A 490 22.92 -18.60 -8.33
N ASN A 491 22.30 -17.85 -9.25
CA ASN A 491 20.99 -17.22 -9.11
C ASN A 491 20.87 -16.24 -7.92
N GLY A 492 21.97 -15.62 -7.51
CA GLY A 492 22.01 -14.72 -6.35
C GLY A 492 22.50 -15.38 -5.07
N MET A 493 22.88 -16.66 -5.09
CA MET A 493 23.48 -17.33 -3.92
C MET A 493 24.82 -16.71 -3.51
N ASN A 494 25.51 -15.98 -4.39
CA ASN A 494 26.69 -15.20 -4.02
C ASN A 494 26.37 -14.04 -3.04
N PHE A 495 25.20 -13.41 -3.15
CA PHE A 495 24.71 -12.45 -2.15
C PHE A 495 24.47 -13.14 -0.81
N VAL A 496 23.87 -14.34 -0.84
CA VAL A 496 23.60 -15.16 0.35
C VAL A 496 24.91 -15.53 1.04
N GLU A 497 25.87 -16.11 0.31
CA GLU A 497 27.18 -16.47 0.87
C GLU A 497 27.89 -15.26 1.48
N THR A 498 27.92 -14.13 0.78
CA THR A 498 28.58 -12.90 1.25
C THR A 498 27.93 -12.40 2.54
N ALA A 499 26.61 -12.28 2.55
CA ALA A 499 25.85 -11.83 3.72
C ALA A 499 26.06 -12.78 4.90
N LEU A 500 25.78 -14.07 4.74
CA LEU A 500 25.89 -15.03 5.84
C LEU A 500 27.30 -15.06 6.46
N ASN A 501 28.36 -14.88 5.66
CA ASN A 501 29.74 -14.81 6.15
C ASN A 501 30.07 -13.56 6.99
N MET A 502 29.30 -12.46 6.88
CA MET A 502 29.50 -11.28 7.74
C MET A 502 28.63 -11.32 9.02
N MET A 503 27.67 -12.26 9.11
CA MET A 503 26.82 -12.44 10.28
C MET A 503 27.45 -13.38 11.30
N ASN A 504 27.25 -13.08 12.58
CA ASN A 504 27.80 -13.89 13.68
C ASN A 504 26.80 -14.90 14.25
N LYS A 505 25.49 -14.71 14.02
CA LYS A 505 24.40 -15.54 14.57
C LYS A 505 23.09 -15.25 13.81
N GLY A 506 22.04 -15.98 14.17
CA GLY A 506 20.67 -15.63 13.79
C GLY A 506 20.11 -16.49 12.67
N TYR A 507 19.16 -15.93 11.93
CA TYR A 507 18.41 -16.65 10.90
C TYR A 507 18.31 -15.86 9.60
N ALA A 508 18.25 -16.57 8.48
CA ALA A 508 18.09 -15.98 7.17
C ALA A 508 16.93 -16.64 6.42
N ALA A 509 16.13 -15.86 5.70
CA ALA A 509 15.10 -16.35 4.79
C ALA A 509 15.25 -15.70 3.41
N ILE A 510 15.52 -16.52 2.39
CA ILE A 510 15.88 -16.06 1.05
C ILE A 510 14.88 -16.62 0.05
N LEU A 511 14.16 -15.74 -0.66
CA LEU A 511 13.41 -16.11 -1.86
C LEU A 511 14.38 -16.21 -3.04
N ILE A 512 14.46 -17.39 -3.66
CA ILE A 512 15.48 -17.72 -4.65
C ILE A 512 14.86 -18.52 -5.80
N LYS A 513 15.48 -18.47 -6.98
CA LYS A 513 15.10 -19.33 -8.11
C LYS A 513 15.45 -20.80 -7.81
N ASP A 514 14.53 -21.71 -8.11
CA ASP A 514 14.62 -23.15 -7.83
C ASP A 514 15.94 -23.81 -8.25
N THR A 515 16.45 -23.47 -9.44
CA THR A 515 17.70 -24.00 -9.98
C THR A 515 18.93 -23.74 -9.11
N ALA A 516 18.86 -22.82 -8.14
CA ALA A 516 19.92 -22.59 -7.16
C ALA A 516 20.21 -23.83 -6.31
N GLY A 517 19.16 -24.50 -5.80
CA GLY A 517 19.27 -25.72 -5.01
C GLY A 517 19.36 -27.02 -5.81
N ASN A 518 19.24 -26.95 -7.14
CA ASN A 518 19.27 -28.09 -8.07
C ASN A 518 20.50 -28.05 -9.00
N GLY A 519 21.61 -27.49 -8.52
CA GLY A 519 22.93 -27.60 -9.18
C GLY A 519 23.51 -26.31 -9.76
N LYS A 520 22.72 -25.27 -10.04
CA LYS A 520 23.26 -24.02 -10.63
C LYS A 520 24.16 -23.23 -9.67
N ALA A 521 24.01 -23.44 -8.36
CA ALA A 521 24.82 -22.83 -7.31
C ALA A 521 25.62 -23.87 -6.50
N GLN A 522 25.88 -25.05 -7.05
CA GLN A 522 26.40 -26.21 -6.31
C GLN A 522 27.62 -25.87 -5.43
N GLU A 523 28.64 -25.24 -6.01
CA GLU A 523 29.86 -24.89 -5.27
C GLU A 523 29.61 -23.83 -4.19
N ILE A 524 28.74 -22.85 -4.46
CA ILE A 524 28.37 -21.81 -3.50
C ILE A 524 27.63 -22.44 -2.32
N ASN A 525 26.67 -23.32 -2.62
CA ASN A 525 25.87 -24.05 -1.64
C ASN A 525 26.77 -24.89 -0.71
N GLN A 526 27.74 -25.62 -1.26
CA GLN A 526 28.72 -26.38 -0.47
C GLN A 526 29.51 -25.47 0.49
N ARG A 527 29.99 -24.31 0.03
CA ARG A 527 30.73 -23.36 0.88
C ARG A 527 29.84 -22.76 1.97
N ILE A 528 28.58 -22.47 1.67
CA ILE A 528 27.61 -22.03 2.67
C ILE A 528 27.45 -23.09 3.76
N LEU A 529 27.28 -24.37 3.40
CA LEU A 529 27.07 -25.45 4.40
C LEU A 529 28.29 -25.73 5.29
N GLN A 530 29.49 -25.31 4.88
CA GLN A 530 30.69 -25.42 5.73
C GLN A 530 30.60 -24.55 7.00
N LYS A 531 29.76 -23.50 6.99
CA LYS A 531 29.64 -22.53 8.09
C LYS A 531 28.20 -22.24 8.54
N HIS A 532 27.21 -22.60 7.72
CA HIS A 532 25.79 -22.30 7.95
C HIS A 532 24.97 -23.58 7.77
N THR A 533 23.76 -23.60 8.35
CA THR A 533 22.90 -24.79 8.34
C THR A 533 21.61 -24.44 7.62
N LEU A 534 21.28 -25.18 6.55
CA LEU A 534 19.96 -25.12 5.93
C LEU A 534 18.94 -25.79 6.86
N ILE A 535 17.85 -25.10 7.19
CA ILE A 535 16.80 -25.65 8.09
C ILE A 535 15.49 -25.92 7.36
N ALA A 536 15.24 -25.25 6.24
CA ALA A 536 14.06 -25.48 5.43
C ALA A 536 14.26 -25.09 3.96
N SER A 537 13.56 -25.81 3.09
CA SER A 537 13.39 -25.53 1.66
C SER A 537 11.92 -25.56 1.31
N ILE A 538 11.38 -24.41 0.89
CA ILE A 538 9.93 -24.20 0.73
C ILE A 538 9.66 -23.87 -0.73
N ARG A 539 9.04 -24.77 -1.47
CA ARG A 539 8.67 -24.54 -2.87
C ARG A 539 7.50 -23.57 -2.94
N MET A 540 7.65 -22.44 -3.62
CA MET A 540 6.60 -21.42 -3.74
C MET A 540 5.68 -21.66 -4.95
N PRO A 541 4.50 -21.02 -5.02
CA PRO A 541 3.63 -21.10 -6.21
C PRO A 541 4.34 -20.62 -7.49
N LEU A 542 4.12 -21.31 -8.61
CA LEU A 542 4.69 -20.91 -9.91
C LEU A 542 4.13 -19.56 -10.38
N ASP A 543 2.90 -19.23 -9.98
CA ASP A 543 2.20 -18.00 -10.33
C ASP A 543 2.48 -16.85 -9.34
N LEU A 544 3.46 -16.98 -8.44
CA LEU A 544 3.79 -15.98 -7.42
C LEU A 544 3.98 -14.57 -8.01
N PHE A 545 4.61 -14.50 -9.18
CA PHE A 545 4.92 -13.28 -9.91
C PHE A 545 4.12 -13.12 -11.21
N ILE A 546 2.90 -13.69 -11.25
CA ILE A 546 2.04 -13.66 -12.44
C ILE A 546 1.94 -12.23 -13.04
N GLY A 547 1.98 -12.15 -14.36
CA GLY A 547 2.00 -10.88 -15.10
C GLY A 547 3.35 -10.14 -15.10
N LYS A 548 4.36 -10.63 -14.36
CA LYS A 548 5.72 -10.08 -14.32
C LYS A 548 6.78 -11.11 -14.74
N SER A 549 6.75 -12.32 -14.17
CA SER A 549 7.68 -13.41 -14.47
C SER A 549 7.04 -14.77 -14.19
N SER A 550 7.53 -15.83 -14.83
CA SER A 550 7.06 -17.22 -14.66
C SER A 550 8.10 -18.13 -14.00
N VAL A 551 9.00 -17.55 -13.19
CA VAL A 551 10.07 -18.30 -12.51
C VAL A 551 9.55 -19.10 -11.33
N GLN A 552 9.89 -20.39 -11.29
CA GLN A 552 9.70 -21.23 -10.11
C GLN A 552 10.69 -20.79 -9.02
N THR A 553 10.18 -20.53 -7.82
CA THR A 553 11.00 -20.08 -6.69
C THR A 553 10.87 -21.01 -5.49
N HIS A 554 11.87 -20.93 -4.61
CA HIS A 554 11.87 -21.53 -3.30
C HIS A 554 12.23 -20.47 -2.26
N ILE A 555 11.83 -20.69 -1.00
CA ILE A 555 12.42 -20.00 0.14
C ILE A 555 13.39 -20.94 0.83
N TYR A 556 14.64 -20.52 0.97
CA TYR A 556 15.63 -21.20 1.82
C TYR A 556 15.74 -20.49 3.15
N VAL A 557 15.68 -21.26 4.23
CA VAL A 557 15.85 -20.75 5.58
C VAL A 557 17.14 -21.32 6.16
N PHE A 558 17.99 -20.45 6.69
CA PHE A 558 19.26 -20.84 7.30
C PHE A 558 19.32 -20.48 8.78
N LYS A 559 20.03 -21.31 9.54
CA LYS A 559 20.63 -20.95 10.82
C LYS A 559 22.08 -20.52 10.55
N VAL A 560 22.44 -19.34 11.04
CA VAL A 560 23.67 -18.65 10.65
C VAL A 560 24.80 -18.96 11.64
N ASN A 561 26.01 -19.15 11.11
CA ASN A 561 27.24 -19.43 11.86
C ASN A 561 27.17 -20.74 12.66
N GLU A 562 26.52 -21.73 12.08
CA GLU A 562 26.45 -23.11 12.55
C GLU A 562 26.62 -24.05 11.36
N LYS A 563 27.70 -24.83 11.35
CA LYS A 563 28.02 -25.74 10.25
C LYS A 563 26.93 -26.81 10.07
N HIS A 564 26.56 -27.10 8.82
CA HIS A 564 25.63 -28.18 8.52
C HIS A 564 26.31 -29.55 8.65
N HIS A 565 25.66 -30.48 9.35
CA HIS A 565 26.06 -31.88 9.44
C HIS A 565 25.07 -32.76 8.66
N ALA A 566 25.51 -33.95 8.24
CA ALA A 566 24.69 -34.84 7.41
C ALA A 566 23.41 -35.34 8.10
N ASP A 567 23.39 -35.33 9.44
CA ASP A 567 22.23 -35.73 10.24
C ASP A 567 21.32 -34.54 10.61
N GLU A 568 21.69 -33.31 10.19
CA GLU A 568 20.85 -32.14 10.43
C GLU A 568 19.56 -32.23 9.62
N MET A 569 18.45 -32.03 10.33
CA MET A 569 17.12 -32.15 9.76
C MET A 569 16.73 -30.91 8.97
N VAL A 570 16.45 -31.09 7.69
CA VAL A 570 15.90 -30.10 6.77
C VAL A 570 14.41 -30.35 6.56
N LYS A 571 13.62 -29.27 6.61
CA LYS A 571 12.17 -29.31 6.39
C LYS A 571 11.87 -28.93 4.95
N PHE A 572 11.35 -29.88 4.18
CA PHE A 572 10.94 -29.68 2.80
C PHE A 572 9.43 -29.45 2.76
N ILE A 573 9.03 -28.31 2.19
CA ILE A 573 7.62 -27.89 2.17
C ILE A 573 7.22 -27.58 0.72
N ASP A 574 6.30 -28.37 0.15
CA ASP A 574 5.64 -28.02 -1.10
C ASP A 574 4.52 -27.02 -0.83
N PHE A 575 4.84 -25.73 -0.99
CA PHE A 575 3.91 -24.62 -0.82
C PHE A 575 3.42 -24.07 -2.17
N SER A 576 3.45 -24.91 -3.23
CA SER A 576 2.96 -24.53 -4.55
C SER A 576 1.46 -24.20 -4.56
N ASN A 577 0.70 -24.79 -3.63
CA ASN A 577 -0.68 -24.41 -3.32
C ASN A 577 -0.74 -23.68 -1.97
N ASP A 578 -0.57 -22.37 -2.02
CA ASP A 578 -0.53 -21.50 -0.85
C ASP A 578 -1.92 -21.00 -0.39
N GLY A 579 -2.98 -21.44 -1.06
CA GLY A 579 -4.37 -21.05 -0.78
C GLY A 579 -4.81 -19.74 -1.43
N TYR A 580 -3.92 -19.05 -2.16
CA TYR A 580 -4.29 -17.87 -2.93
C TYR A 580 -4.58 -18.23 -4.40
N ALA A 581 -5.65 -17.65 -4.95
CA ALA A 581 -5.87 -17.58 -6.38
C ALA A 581 -5.35 -16.26 -6.93
N ARG A 582 -4.50 -16.33 -7.97
CA ARG A 582 -3.96 -15.16 -8.65
C ARG A 582 -4.53 -15.03 -10.07
N SER A 583 -4.71 -13.80 -10.55
CA SER A 583 -5.20 -13.57 -11.92
C SER A 583 -4.44 -12.45 -12.64
N ASP A 584 -3.99 -12.73 -13.87
CA ASP A 584 -3.32 -11.76 -14.77
C ASP A 584 -4.29 -10.99 -15.67
N ARG A 585 -5.58 -10.93 -15.31
CA ARG A 585 -6.54 -10.20 -16.15
C ARG A 585 -6.29 -8.71 -15.95
N LYS A 586 -5.82 -8.01 -16.99
CA LYS A 586 -5.75 -6.53 -17.11
C LYS A 586 -7.06 -5.78 -16.76
N LYS A 587 -8.16 -6.50 -16.50
CA LYS A 587 -9.49 -6.01 -16.13
C LYS A 587 -10.02 -6.55 -14.78
N SER A 588 -9.25 -7.36 -14.05
CA SER A 588 -9.65 -7.89 -12.74
C SER A 588 -9.39 -6.84 -11.66
N THR A 589 -10.38 -6.68 -10.78
CA THR A 589 -10.34 -5.72 -9.67
C THR A 589 -9.57 -6.26 -8.46
N ASN A 590 -9.55 -7.58 -8.22
CA ASN A 590 -8.73 -8.23 -7.18
C ASN A 590 -7.87 -9.32 -7.83
N ASN A 591 -6.55 -9.09 -7.93
CA ASN A 591 -5.61 -10.02 -8.54
C ASN A 591 -5.10 -11.10 -7.57
N LEU A 592 -5.43 -11.00 -6.28
CA LEU A 592 -5.14 -11.99 -5.25
C LEU A 592 -6.44 -12.24 -4.47
N LYS A 593 -6.84 -13.50 -4.31
CA LYS A 593 -8.02 -13.89 -3.53
C LYS A 593 -7.67 -15.06 -2.64
N ASP A 594 -7.98 -14.95 -1.36
CA ASP A 594 -7.93 -16.11 -0.46
C ASP A 594 -9.08 -17.05 -0.86
N ILE A 595 -8.73 -18.25 -1.34
CA ILE A 595 -9.71 -19.27 -1.77
C ILE A 595 -9.67 -20.51 -0.88
N ASN A 596 -8.70 -20.62 0.02
CA ASN A 596 -8.46 -21.82 0.81
C ASN A 596 -7.56 -21.55 2.02
N ASN A 597 -8.00 -20.66 2.92
CA ASN A 597 -7.32 -20.38 4.20
C ASN A 597 -5.86 -19.97 4.03
N ALA A 598 -5.58 -19.09 3.06
CA ALA A 598 -4.22 -18.70 2.74
C ALA A 598 -3.52 -18.08 3.95
N LYS A 599 -4.18 -17.17 4.68
CA LYS A 599 -3.59 -16.55 5.88
C LYS A 599 -3.16 -17.60 6.92
N GLU A 600 -3.99 -18.60 7.20
CA GLU A 600 -3.65 -19.69 8.12
C GLU A 600 -2.55 -20.61 7.58
N ARG A 601 -2.53 -20.90 6.27
CA ARG A 601 -1.48 -21.70 5.61
C ARG A 601 -0.10 -21.06 5.74
N TYR A 602 -0.01 -19.75 5.53
CA TYR A 602 1.24 -18.99 5.70
C TYR A 602 1.75 -19.06 7.15
N GLU A 603 0.85 -18.94 8.13
CA GLU A 603 1.19 -19.08 9.55
C GLU A 603 1.61 -20.52 9.90
N GLU A 604 0.94 -21.53 9.32
CA GLU A 604 1.33 -22.92 9.47
C GLU A 604 2.74 -23.19 8.93
N VAL A 605 3.11 -22.67 7.76
CA VAL A 605 4.47 -22.80 7.21
C VAL A 605 5.52 -22.26 8.17
N VAL A 606 5.32 -21.08 8.74
CA VAL A 606 6.23 -20.49 9.75
C VAL A 606 6.37 -21.43 10.96
N ASN A 607 5.24 -21.96 11.44
CA ASN A 607 5.21 -22.86 12.58
C ASN A 607 5.85 -24.22 12.29
N LEU A 608 5.68 -24.78 11.09
CA LEU A 608 6.33 -26.00 10.66
C LEU A 608 7.85 -25.83 10.61
N VAL A 609 8.34 -24.74 10.01
CA VAL A 609 9.79 -24.44 9.97
C VAL A 609 10.37 -24.33 11.38
N ARG A 610 9.63 -23.73 12.32
CA ARG A 610 10.11 -23.50 13.69
C ARG A 610 9.97 -24.71 14.62
N PHE A 611 8.87 -25.43 14.56
CA PHE A 611 8.46 -26.44 15.56
C PHE A 611 8.25 -27.85 14.97
N GLY A 612 8.41 -28.01 13.66
CA GLY A 612 8.31 -29.29 12.96
C GLY A 612 6.87 -29.81 12.83
N LYS A 613 6.77 -31.11 12.52
CA LYS A 613 5.52 -31.83 12.21
C LYS A 613 4.38 -31.64 13.22
N SER A 614 4.67 -31.33 14.48
CA SER A 614 3.67 -31.08 15.53
C SER A 614 2.69 -29.93 15.23
N LYS A 615 3.03 -29.06 14.26
CA LYS A 615 2.21 -27.94 13.83
C LYS A 615 1.46 -28.16 12.52
N LEU A 616 1.56 -29.35 11.93
CA LEU A 616 0.85 -29.72 10.69
C LEU A 616 -0.66 -29.73 10.92
N LYS A 617 -1.41 -29.01 10.08
CA LYS A 617 -2.85 -28.78 10.21
C LYS A 617 -3.58 -28.74 8.87
N LEU A 618 -3.23 -27.84 7.96
CA LEU A 618 -3.84 -27.65 6.64
C LEU A 618 -3.00 -28.23 5.52
N LEU A 619 -1.68 -28.25 5.68
CA LEU A 619 -0.78 -29.02 4.82
C LEU A 619 -0.81 -30.49 5.24
N THR A 620 -0.51 -31.40 4.31
CA THR A 620 -0.46 -32.84 4.58
C THR A 620 0.98 -33.35 4.55
N GLU A 621 1.17 -34.61 4.90
CA GLU A 621 2.48 -35.27 4.80
C GLU A 621 2.98 -35.41 3.34
N LYS A 622 2.11 -35.17 2.34
CA LYS A 622 2.53 -35.06 0.94
C LYS A 622 3.25 -33.74 0.68
N GLU A 623 2.80 -32.66 1.30
CA GLU A 623 3.41 -31.33 1.17
C GLU A 623 4.49 -31.08 2.22
N TYR A 624 4.53 -31.79 3.33
CA TYR A 624 5.51 -31.60 4.40
C TYR A 624 6.33 -32.86 4.65
N PHE A 625 7.64 -32.77 4.40
CA PHE A 625 8.60 -33.84 4.62
C PHE A 625 9.82 -33.33 5.39
N GLU A 626 10.37 -34.19 6.24
CA GLU A 626 11.47 -33.91 7.15
C GLU A 626 12.57 -34.93 6.82
N GLY A 627 13.71 -34.45 6.31
CA GLY A 627 14.80 -35.30 5.78
C GLY A 627 16.18 -34.66 5.92
N THR A 628 17.21 -35.27 5.33
CA THR A 628 18.59 -34.77 5.38
C THR A 628 19.14 -34.48 3.97
N ILE A 629 20.20 -33.66 3.92
CA ILE A 629 20.96 -33.37 2.69
C ILE A 629 22.42 -33.80 2.89
N ASP A 630 23.13 -34.05 1.80
CA ASP A 630 24.59 -34.25 1.83
C ASP A 630 25.30 -32.89 1.80
N PRO A 631 26.03 -32.50 2.88
CA PRO A 631 26.77 -31.24 2.92
C PRO A 631 27.82 -31.08 1.80
N LYS A 632 28.23 -32.16 1.15
CA LYS A 632 29.18 -32.16 0.03
C LYS A 632 28.51 -32.17 -1.34
N ASN A 633 27.19 -32.35 -1.43
CA ASN A 633 26.49 -32.39 -2.70
C ASN A 633 26.22 -30.97 -3.21
N GLY A 634 25.39 -30.20 -2.49
CA GLY A 634 25.04 -28.81 -2.84
C GLY A 634 24.02 -28.66 -3.97
N ALA A 635 23.48 -29.76 -4.49
CA ALA A 635 22.44 -29.79 -5.53
C ALA A 635 21.17 -30.56 -5.13
N ASP A 636 21.05 -30.93 -3.85
CA ASP A 636 19.99 -31.75 -3.27
C ASP A 636 19.10 -30.96 -2.28
N TRP A 637 19.02 -29.63 -2.43
CA TRP A 637 18.30 -28.75 -1.50
C TRP A 637 16.80 -28.66 -1.78
N ASN A 638 16.31 -29.14 -2.92
CA ASN A 638 14.89 -29.14 -3.27
C ASN A 638 14.35 -30.57 -3.35
N GLN A 639 14.32 -31.27 -2.22
CA GLN A 639 13.72 -32.60 -2.14
C GLN A 639 12.20 -32.49 -2.03
N SER A 640 11.51 -33.54 -2.47
CA SER A 640 10.07 -33.71 -2.27
C SER A 640 9.83 -34.89 -1.33
N ALA A 641 8.65 -34.93 -0.71
CA ALA A 641 8.21 -36.11 0.03
C ALA A 641 8.32 -37.36 -0.86
N PRO A 642 8.87 -38.48 -0.35
CA PRO A 642 8.90 -39.74 -1.08
C PRO A 642 7.49 -40.13 -1.51
N ILE A 643 7.30 -40.35 -2.82
CA ILE A 643 6.02 -40.82 -3.36
C ILE A 643 6.03 -42.35 -3.21
N ASP A 644 5.00 -42.91 -2.58
CA ASP A 644 4.75 -44.36 -2.67
C ASP A 644 4.45 -44.68 -4.14
N GLY A 645 5.42 -45.28 -4.83
CA GLY A 645 5.33 -45.62 -6.25
C GLY A 645 4.30 -46.72 -6.54
N LYS A 646 3.61 -47.25 -5.53
CA LYS A 646 2.54 -48.24 -5.69
C LYS A 646 1.23 -47.54 -6.09
N PRO A 647 0.74 -47.74 -7.32
CA PRO A 647 -0.51 -47.12 -7.77
C PRO A 647 -1.67 -47.53 -6.88
N THR A 648 -2.52 -46.57 -6.50
CA THR A 648 -3.76 -46.85 -5.79
C THR A 648 -4.89 -47.18 -6.79
N LEU A 649 -5.99 -47.76 -6.29
CA LEU A 649 -7.18 -47.97 -7.11
C LEU A 649 -7.73 -46.63 -7.65
N ASP A 650 -7.64 -45.56 -6.85
CA ASP A 650 -8.06 -44.22 -7.24
C ASP A 650 -7.19 -43.65 -8.37
N ASP A 651 -5.87 -43.90 -8.35
CA ASP A 651 -4.96 -43.49 -9.44
C ASP A 651 -5.32 -44.23 -10.75
N PHE A 652 -5.66 -45.51 -10.64
CA PHE A 652 -6.13 -46.30 -11.77
C PHE A 652 -7.47 -45.78 -12.30
N GLU A 653 -8.45 -45.53 -11.42
CA GLU A 653 -9.74 -44.95 -11.80
C GLU A 653 -9.60 -43.59 -12.48
N LYS A 654 -8.75 -42.72 -11.93
CA LYS A 654 -8.49 -41.39 -12.50
C LYS A 654 -7.89 -41.51 -13.89
N THR A 655 -6.88 -42.36 -14.06
CA THR A 655 -6.23 -42.60 -15.35
C THR A 655 -7.23 -43.12 -16.38
N VAL A 656 -8.09 -44.08 -15.99
CA VAL A 656 -9.16 -44.60 -16.85
C VAL A 656 -10.18 -43.51 -17.19
N LYS A 657 -10.63 -42.69 -16.22
CA LYS A 657 -11.56 -41.59 -16.43
C LYS A 657 -10.99 -40.54 -17.40
N GLU A 658 -9.73 -40.15 -17.23
CA GLU A 658 -9.05 -39.19 -18.11
C GLU A 658 -8.89 -39.75 -19.53
N TYR A 659 -8.53 -41.02 -19.66
CA TYR A 659 -8.43 -41.70 -20.95
C TYR A 659 -9.80 -41.79 -21.65
N LEU A 660 -10.85 -42.19 -20.93
CA LEU A 660 -12.21 -42.25 -21.47
C LEU A 660 -12.72 -40.85 -21.86
N ALA A 661 -12.42 -39.82 -21.05
CA ALA A 661 -12.78 -38.44 -21.38
C ALA A 661 -12.06 -37.95 -22.65
N TRP A 662 -10.78 -38.31 -22.81
CA TRP A 662 -10.03 -38.03 -24.03
C TRP A 662 -10.58 -38.78 -25.25
N GLU A 663 -10.93 -40.07 -25.12
CA GLU A 663 -11.56 -40.84 -26.19
C GLU A 663 -12.90 -40.24 -26.61
N VAL A 664 -13.77 -39.91 -25.65
CA VAL A 664 -15.06 -39.26 -25.92
C VAL A 664 -14.85 -37.92 -26.63
N ALA A 665 -13.88 -37.11 -26.18
CA ALA A 665 -13.55 -35.84 -26.83
C ALA A 665 -13.07 -36.03 -28.28
N ASN A 666 -12.32 -37.10 -28.56
CA ASN A 666 -11.90 -37.44 -29.92
C ASN A 666 -13.07 -37.90 -30.78
N ILE A 667 -13.94 -38.79 -30.29
CA ILE A 667 -15.14 -39.25 -31.02
C ILE A 667 -16.04 -38.07 -31.38
N ILE A 668 -16.24 -37.12 -30.45
CA ILE A 668 -17.03 -35.90 -30.70
C ILE A 668 -16.37 -35.04 -31.78
N LYS A 669 -15.04 -34.89 -31.78
CA LYS A 669 -14.31 -34.19 -32.85
C LYS A 669 -14.46 -34.90 -34.19
N THR A 670 -14.39 -36.23 -34.23
CA THR A 670 -14.53 -37.01 -35.47
C THR A 670 -15.97 -36.93 -36.02
N GLN A 671 -16.99 -36.98 -35.15
CA GLN A 671 -18.39 -36.80 -35.56
C GLN A 671 -18.70 -35.37 -36.02
N SER A 672 -18.06 -34.36 -35.43
CA SER A 672 -18.19 -32.96 -35.86
C SER A 672 -17.63 -32.77 -37.28
N ASN A 673 -16.50 -33.41 -37.61
CA ASN A 673 -15.93 -33.40 -38.96
C ASN A 673 -16.82 -34.11 -39.99
N ILE A 674 -17.48 -35.22 -39.62
CA ILE A 674 -18.42 -35.93 -40.49
C ILE A 674 -19.70 -35.08 -40.73
N GLY A 675 -20.17 -34.36 -39.72
CA GLY A 675 -21.31 -33.44 -39.85
C GLY A 675 -21.05 -32.24 -40.77
N ASP A 676 -19.81 -31.75 -40.83
CA ASP A 676 -19.39 -30.67 -41.71
C ASP A 676 -19.12 -31.15 -43.16
N GLU A 677 -18.73 -32.40 -43.37
CA GLU A 677 -18.66 -33.01 -44.71
C GLU A 677 -20.05 -33.28 -45.31
N ILE A 678 -21.02 -33.72 -44.50
CA ILE A 678 -22.41 -33.94 -44.95
C ILE A 678 -23.11 -32.62 -45.33
N LYS A 679 -22.75 -31.49 -44.71
CA LYS A 679 -23.26 -30.16 -45.11
C LYS A 679 -22.68 -29.65 -46.43
N LYS A 680 -21.51 -30.15 -46.87
CA LYS A 680 -20.91 -29.80 -48.16
C LYS A 680 -21.49 -30.58 -49.35
N HIS A 681 -22.29 -31.62 -49.11
CA HIS A 681 -22.94 -32.41 -50.16
C HIS A 681 -24.46 -32.43 -49.97
N LYS A 682 -25.10 -31.26 -50.15
CA LYS A 682 -26.52 -31.22 -50.54
C LYS A 682 -26.60 -31.05 -52.06
N PRO A 683 -27.27 -31.95 -52.81
CA PRO A 683 -27.62 -31.69 -54.19
C PRO A 683 -28.64 -30.56 -54.28
N ILE A 684 -28.55 -29.79 -55.37
CA ILE A 684 -29.38 -28.64 -55.76
C ILE A 684 -30.87 -29.02 -55.82
#